data_AF-A0A4P7FA23-F1
#
_entry.id   AF-A0A4P7FA23-F1
#
_cell.length_a   1.000
_cell.length_b   1.000
_cell.length_c   1.000
_cell.angle_alpha   90.00
_cell.angle_beta   90.00
_cell.angle_gamma   90.00
#
_symmetry.space_group_name_H-M   'P 1'
#
loop_
_entity.id
_entity.type
_entity.pdbx_description
1 polymer ?
#
loop_
_entity_poly.entity_id
_entity_poly.type
_entity_poly.pdbx_seq_one_letter_code
_entity_poly.pdbx_strand_id
1 'polypeptide(L)'
;MTVLTSGNRLEATDPAAEQAALQWADADLLANALEYFRAGRYAEAEASYTTILSHEPDHFICLHHLGLIAHRQGDHAAAVKLIEQAIVIKPDYIEALSNLGAVHRALGNTEAALAVTQQAIALAPEFAQAHSNLGNALEDQGLLDAALAAYQKAASLNHGFVEAHTNCANVLRKLGKCEEALAVCEDIIAHRPDSAEPYFSLGNILRELSQPGEAVRAYRRALELRPNFAEVYTNLGNILQGQEAFEEAVAAYREAVALRPDLADAHANMGAALESLGRLPEAIDSYRTAIALNPKFLATRGWLHHKRRLICDWDQIEAEETELRTLMASAPQRQPVHPFPVLSMAVSGAEQLHVSEAFAAHFTAGVEVFEHRREDFAAGRKLKIGYLSADFCRHATAHLMAELFERHDKSNFEILAYSHGPDDRSELGARLHDAFDAFIDLRGMTDDEAARRIHSDRIDVLIELKGYTKGARTGISARRPAPVQASFVGFPGTLGADFIDYVIADPFVLPMDQQHLYREKIVHLPHCYQPNDSRRLIGEITPTRAECGLPEQGFVFCSFNNSYKITPAFFDIWMRLLTAIPGSVLWLLDANALVKDNLRKEAVKRGVAPERLVFAPKCSSPEHLARHRLADLFLDTLPYNAHTTASDALWAGLPVLTCAGDRFAGRVAGSLLQAIGLPELVTFSPADYESQALRLAREPSMLQGLRHRLVGNRLSTPLFDIERYTRHYESALTQMWENWANGHEPQGFAIASSLERERHANAAPTVERVAYRACPLCGSHEFPAVLGADCSKHPIYHPSLPPVMNWHECRACGHVFTEGYFDADAASIVFAKTHPNQTVGYDMERQRPVSAKIVERVARRAPEGRWLDVGFGNGSLLFTAEEWGFLPVGLDLRKDNVRSLNVLGYEAHCLSIEDLGDDGRYSVISMADVLEHLPFPKAGLAAAHRLLRPGGVLFLSMPNMENMVWKLLHANKVNPYWGEIEHYHNFSRKRLYALLQEHGFVPVEYNVSERYRICMEVIAVKQG
;
A
#
# COMPACT_ATOMS: atom_id res chain seq x y z
N MET A 1 -22.55 70.18 68.36
CA MET A 1 -23.44 70.91 69.28
C MET A 1 -24.87 70.71 68.82
N THR A 2 -25.62 69.95 69.61
CA THR A 2 -27.01 70.15 70.04
C THR A 2 -27.98 70.96 69.17
N VAL A 3 -28.95 70.22 68.59
CA VAL A 3 -30.44 70.32 68.62
C VAL A 3 -31.13 71.69 68.79
N LEU A 4 -32.18 71.95 67.96
CA LEU A 4 -33.61 72.22 68.31
C LEU A 4 -34.32 73.09 67.23
N THR A 5 -35.18 72.52 66.37
CA THR A 5 -36.67 72.35 66.44
C THR A 5 -37.53 73.48 65.84
N SER A 6 -38.35 73.12 64.87
CA SER A 6 -39.81 73.39 64.73
C SER A 6 -40.22 72.71 63.39
N GLY A 7 -41.28 71.91 63.25
CA GLY A 7 -42.57 71.90 63.91
C GLY A 7 -43.60 72.63 63.04
N ASN A 8 -44.09 72.01 61.95
CA ASN A 8 -45.47 72.22 61.48
C ASN A 8 -45.92 71.28 60.33
N ARG A 9 -47.12 70.73 60.55
CA ARG A 9 -48.19 70.32 59.62
C ARG A 9 -47.87 69.37 58.46
N LEU A 10 -48.18 68.09 58.69
CA LEU A 10 -48.68 67.16 57.69
C LEU A 10 -49.95 67.74 57.05
N GLU A 11 -49.83 68.26 55.83
CA GLU A 11 -50.96 68.30 54.91
C GLU A 11 -51.23 66.85 54.49
N ALA A 12 -52.49 66.41 54.62
CA ALA A 12 -52.93 65.15 54.04
C ALA A 12 -52.77 65.28 52.52
N THR A 13 -51.77 64.60 51.96
CA THR A 13 -51.65 64.40 50.53
C THR A 13 -52.92 63.70 50.07
N ASP A 14 -53.59 64.30 49.08
CA ASP A 14 -54.72 63.67 48.43
C ASP A 14 -54.24 62.31 47.88
N PRO A 15 -54.81 61.17 48.33
CA PRO A 15 -54.40 59.85 47.84
C PRO A 15 -54.48 59.75 46.32
N ALA A 16 -55.37 60.51 45.68
CA ALA A 16 -55.45 60.58 44.22
C ALA A 16 -54.28 61.35 43.59
N ALA A 17 -53.72 62.36 44.26
CA ALA A 17 -52.54 63.08 43.81
C ALA A 17 -51.24 62.30 44.05
N GLU A 18 -51.16 61.53 45.14
CA GLU A 18 -50.03 60.64 45.46
C GLU A 18 -50.00 59.42 44.53
N GLN A 19 -51.17 58.86 44.21
CA GLN A 19 -51.34 57.79 43.23
C GLN A 19 -51.10 58.26 41.79
N ALA A 20 -51.50 59.50 41.43
CA ALA A 20 -51.17 60.09 40.14
C ALA A 20 -49.67 60.45 40.01
N ALA A 21 -49.02 60.87 41.09
CA ALA A 21 -47.57 61.11 41.13
C ALA A 21 -46.78 59.79 41.04
N LEU A 22 -47.24 58.72 41.69
CA LEU A 22 -46.67 57.37 41.52
C LEU A 22 -46.82 56.87 40.08
N GLN A 23 -48.01 57.00 39.47
CA GLN A 23 -48.23 56.58 38.07
C GLN A 23 -47.33 57.34 37.08
N TRP A 24 -47.08 58.63 37.31
CA TRP A 24 -46.17 59.41 36.49
C TRP A 24 -44.70 59.02 36.70
N ALA A 25 -44.29 58.76 37.95
CA ALA A 25 -42.96 58.28 38.29
C ALA A 25 -42.68 56.87 37.74
N ASP A 26 -43.66 55.97 37.77
CA ASP A 26 -43.56 54.62 37.21
C ASP A 26 -43.52 54.64 35.67
N ALA A 27 -44.17 55.62 35.01
CA ALA A 27 -44.07 55.82 33.56
C ALA A 27 -42.66 56.28 33.12
N ASP A 28 -42.07 57.23 33.84
CA ASP A 28 -40.68 57.65 33.59
C ASP A 28 -39.68 56.53 33.93
N LEU A 29 -39.95 55.76 35.00
CA LEU A 29 -39.15 54.60 35.37
C LEU A 29 -39.23 53.49 34.32
N LEU A 30 -40.41 53.24 33.75
CA LEU A 30 -40.60 52.27 32.67
C LEU A 30 -39.86 52.70 31.40
N ALA A 31 -39.92 53.98 31.03
CA ALA A 31 -39.19 54.51 29.88
C ALA A 31 -37.68 54.30 30.05
N ASN A 32 -37.14 54.62 31.23
CA ASN A 32 -35.74 54.36 31.58
C ASN A 32 -35.39 52.87 31.59
N ALA A 33 -36.28 52.00 32.11
CA ALA A 33 -36.07 50.56 32.13
C ALA A 33 -35.99 49.98 30.71
N LEU A 34 -36.85 50.45 29.81
CA LEU A 34 -36.82 50.08 28.40
C LEU A 34 -35.55 50.60 27.71
N GLU A 35 -35.06 51.80 28.05
CA GLU A 35 -33.78 52.30 27.56
C GLU A 35 -32.59 51.51 28.10
N TYR A 36 -32.57 51.15 29.38
CA TYR A 36 -31.57 50.26 29.96
C TYR A 36 -31.57 48.91 29.25
N PHE A 37 -32.76 48.35 29.01
CA PHE A 37 -32.90 47.10 28.26
C PHE A 37 -32.35 47.24 26.83
N ARG A 38 -32.70 48.31 26.10
CA ARG A 38 -32.17 48.60 24.75
C ARG A 38 -30.66 48.82 24.73
N ALA A 39 -30.10 49.43 25.77
CA ALA A 39 -28.67 49.68 25.95
C ALA A 39 -27.90 48.44 26.46
N GLY A 40 -28.57 47.31 26.71
CA GLY A 40 -27.97 46.08 27.22
C GLY A 40 -27.60 46.12 28.71
N ARG A 41 -28.10 47.12 29.44
CA ARG A 41 -27.93 47.29 30.89
C ARG A 41 -29.02 46.51 31.64
N TYR A 42 -28.98 45.18 31.47
CA TYR A 42 -30.07 44.30 31.90
C TYR A 42 -30.27 44.25 33.41
N ALA A 43 -29.20 44.38 34.21
CA ALA A 43 -29.32 44.39 35.67
C ALA A 43 -30.06 45.64 36.16
N GLU A 44 -29.77 46.81 35.58
CA GLU A 44 -30.50 48.04 35.88
C GLU A 44 -31.94 48.00 35.36
N ALA A 45 -32.17 47.43 34.17
CA ALA A 45 -33.51 47.21 33.64
C ALA A 45 -34.34 46.28 34.53
N GLU A 46 -33.77 45.14 34.94
CA GLU A 46 -34.40 44.16 35.84
C GLU A 46 -34.78 44.78 37.19
N ALA A 47 -33.88 45.57 37.78
CA ALA A 47 -34.17 46.30 39.02
C ALA A 47 -35.36 47.26 38.83
N SER A 48 -35.38 48.05 37.75
CA SER A 48 -36.47 48.97 37.45
C SER A 48 -37.80 48.25 37.17
N TYR A 49 -37.81 47.17 36.39
CA TYR A 49 -39.02 46.37 36.15
C TYR A 49 -39.55 45.75 37.45
N THR A 50 -38.67 45.27 38.33
CA THR A 50 -39.06 44.69 39.62
C THR A 50 -39.65 45.74 40.55
N THR A 51 -39.10 46.97 40.57
CA THR A 51 -39.69 48.10 41.32
C THR A 51 -41.09 48.42 40.82
N ILE A 52 -41.29 48.52 39.50
CA ILE A 52 -42.62 48.76 38.92
C ILE A 52 -43.60 47.64 39.31
N LEU A 53 -43.19 46.37 39.22
CA LEU A 53 -44.04 45.23 39.61
C LEU A 53 -44.36 45.18 41.11
N SER A 54 -43.57 45.84 41.96
CA SER A 54 -43.89 45.95 43.40
C SER A 54 -45.06 46.91 43.67
N HIS A 55 -45.31 47.86 42.77
CA HIS A 55 -46.45 48.78 42.81
C HIS A 55 -47.61 48.29 41.94
N GLU A 56 -47.32 47.73 40.77
CA GLU A 56 -48.29 47.21 39.79
C GLU A 56 -47.95 45.76 39.37
N PRO A 57 -48.36 44.74 40.16
CA PRO A 57 -48.00 43.33 39.91
C PRO A 57 -48.45 42.77 38.56
N ASP A 58 -49.49 43.34 37.96
CA ASP A 58 -50.06 42.92 36.67
C ASP A 58 -49.52 43.77 35.48
N HIS A 59 -48.39 44.46 35.65
CA HIS A 59 -47.80 45.25 34.56
C HIS A 59 -47.17 44.36 33.48
N PHE A 60 -47.97 43.98 32.47
CA PHE A 60 -47.63 42.98 31.45
C PHE A 60 -46.34 43.28 30.67
N ILE A 61 -45.99 44.55 30.43
CA ILE A 61 -44.72 44.93 29.76
C ILE A 61 -43.52 44.55 30.65
N CYS A 62 -43.61 44.77 31.96
CA CYS A 62 -42.52 44.46 32.89
C CYS A 62 -42.34 42.95 33.02
N LEU A 63 -43.45 42.21 33.13
CA LEU A 63 -43.44 40.74 33.12
C LEU A 63 -42.81 40.19 31.83
N HIS A 64 -43.22 40.69 30.66
CA HIS A 64 -42.64 40.28 29.38
C HIS A 64 -41.14 40.58 29.29
N HIS A 65 -40.70 41.80 29.64
CA HIS A 65 -39.28 42.16 29.57
C HIS A 65 -38.42 41.44 30.61
N LEU A 66 -38.92 41.18 31.82
CA LEU A 66 -38.24 40.30 32.79
C LEU A 66 -38.13 38.87 32.24
N GLY A 67 -39.17 38.38 31.56
CA GLY A 67 -39.11 37.11 30.85
C GLY A 67 -38.03 37.07 29.76
N LEU A 68 -37.84 38.16 29.01
CA LEU A 68 -36.74 38.28 28.05
C LEU A 68 -35.36 38.31 28.72
N ILE A 69 -35.23 38.98 29.88
CA ILE A 69 -33.99 38.97 30.68
C ILE A 69 -33.69 37.56 31.17
N ALA A 70 -34.68 36.85 31.72
CA ALA A 70 -34.55 35.46 32.17
C ALA A 70 -34.16 34.54 31.00
N HIS A 71 -34.78 34.71 29.82
CA HIS A 71 -34.43 33.96 28.62
C HIS A 71 -32.95 34.17 28.25
N ARG A 72 -32.47 35.41 28.30
CA ARG A 72 -31.09 35.78 27.98
C ARG A 72 -30.08 35.22 28.99
N GLN A 73 -30.48 35.09 30.25
CA GLN A 73 -29.67 34.47 31.31
C GLN A 73 -29.69 32.94 31.26
N GLY A 74 -30.49 32.33 30.37
CA GLY A 74 -30.62 30.89 30.20
C GLY A 74 -31.71 30.24 31.06
N ASP A 75 -32.42 31.00 31.89
CA ASP A 75 -33.58 30.50 32.65
C ASP A 75 -34.85 30.54 31.79
N HIS A 76 -34.89 29.66 30.80
CA HIS A 76 -36.00 29.56 29.86
C HIS A 76 -37.32 29.18 30.54
N ALA A 77 -37.27 28.44 31.67
CA ALA A 77 -38.46 28.05 32.41
C ALA A 77 -39.10 29.26 33.12
N ALA A 78 -38.29 30.09 33.78
CA ALA A 78 -38.77 31.35 34.35
C ALA A 78 -39.26 32.32 33.26
N ALA A 79 -38.56 32.36 32.11
CA ALA A 79 -38.96 33.17 30.96
C ALA A 79 -40.35 32.82 30.44
N VAL A 80 -40.65 31.53 30.23
CA VAL A 80 -42.00 31.06 29.83
C VAL A 80 -43.04 31.55 30.82
N LYS A 81 -42.84 31.30 32.12
CA LYS A 81 -43.81 31.66 33.16
C LYS A 81 -44.12 33.17 33.17
N LEU A 82 -43.10 34.00 33.09
CA LEU A 82 -43.25 35.46 33.12
C LEU A 82 -43.94 35.99 31.86
N ILE A 83 -43.59 35.46 30.68
CA ILE A 83 -44.21 35.88 29.41
C ILE A 83 -45.65 35.36 29.31
N GLU A 84 -45.94 34.14 29.78
CA GLU A 84 -47.31 33.61 29.88
C GLU A 84 -48.17 34.47 30.81
N GLN A 85 -47.65 34.91 31.96
CA GLN A 85 -48.37 35.85 32.84
C GLN A 85 -48.70 37.16 32.11
N ALA A 86 -47.76 37.72 31.36
CA ALA A 86 -48.00 38.90 30.54
C ALA A 86 -49.12 38.67 29.49
N ILE A 87 -49.15 37.49 28.86
CA ILE A 87 -50.17 37.12 27.87
C ILE A 87 -51.54 36.85 28.53
N VAL A 88 -51.58 36.29 29.74
CA VAL A 88 -52.84 36.12 30.49
C VAL A 88 -53.48 37.48 30.77
N ILE A 89 -52.67 38.48 31.14
CA ILE A 89 -53.12 39.84 31.40
C ILE A 89 -53.50 40.54 30.09
N LYS A 90 -52.72 40.35 29.03
CA LYS A 90 -52.97 40.92 27.71
C LYS A 90 -52.88 39.85 26.60
N PRO A 91 -54.00 39.16 26.28
CA PRO A 91 -54.01 38.03 25.34
C PRO A 91 -53.68 38.39 23.88
N ASP A 92 -53.80 39.68 23.51
CA ASP A 92 -53.50 40.19 22.18
C ASP A 92 -52.10 40.84 22.09
N TYR A 93 -51.23 40.60 23.08
CA TYR A 93 -49.87 41.15 23.09
C TYR A 93 -48.93 40.40 22.15
N ILE A 94 -48.89 40.85 20.89
CA ILE A 94 -48.17 40.21 19.78
C ILE A 94 -46.69 40.00 20.07
N GLU A 95 -46.00 41.00 20.63
CA GLU A 95 -44.57 40.86 20.95
C GLU A 95 -44.33 39.77 22.00
N ALA A 96 -45.18 39.64 23.01
CA ALA A 96 -45.06 38.59 24.01
C ALA A 96 -45.37 37.20 23.42
N LEU A 97 -46.41 37.06 22.60
CA LEU A 97 -46.73 35.80 21.91
C LEU A 97 -45.58 35.36 20.99
N SER A 98 -45.06 36.27 20.16
CA SER A 98 -43.95 35.98 19.25
C SER A 98 -42.68 35.57 20.01
N ASN A 99 -42.34 36.28 21.09
CA ASN A 99 -41.19 35.95 21.92
C ASN A 99 -41.39 34.65 22.72
N LEU A 100 -42.60 34.36 23.21
CA LEU A 100 -42.91 33.09 23.86
C LEU A 100 -42.68 31.91 22.91
N GLY A 101 -43.02 32.07 21.63
CA GLY A 101 -42.68 31.10 20.58
C GLY A 101 -41.17 30.81 20.50
N ALA A 102 -40.34 31.86 20.52
CA ALA A 102 -38.87 31.72 20.53
C ALA A 102 -38.35 31.04 21.82
N VAL A 103 -38.92 31.36 22.99
CA VAL A 103 -38.53 30.72 24.26
C VAL A 103 -38.94 29.25 24.30
N HIS A 104 -40.14 28.89 23.83
CA HIS A 104 -40.56 27.49 23.72
C HIS A 104 -39.66 26.70 22.78
N ARG A 105 -39.23 27.31 21.67
CA ARG A 105 -38.25 26.71 20.76
C ARG A 105 -36.92 26.44 21.47
N ALA A 106 -36.40 27.40 22.25
CA ALA A 106 -35.17 27.22 23.04
C ALA A 106 -35.26 26.09 24.09
N LEU A 107 -36.46 25.78 24.58
CA LEU A 107 -36.75 24.62 25.45
C LEU A 107 -36.91 23.28 24.70
N GLY A 108 -36.90 23.29 23.36
CA GLY A 108 -37.21 22.13 22.53
C GLY A 108 -38.71 21.81 22.43
N ASN A 109 -39.59 22.69 22.91
CA ASN A 109 -41.05 22.53 22.86
C ASN A 109 -41.60 23.06 21.53
N THR A 110 -41.22 22.43 20.42
CA THR A 110 -41.51 22.93 19.06
C THR A 110 -42.99 23.05 18.75
N GLU A 111 -43.84 22.14 19.25
CA GLU A 111 -45.30 22.23 19.06
C GLU A 111 -45.91 23.47 19.73
N ALA A 112 -45.48 23.77 20.97
CA ALA A 112 -45.92 24.97 21.67
C ALA A 112 -45.40 26.24 20.97
N ALA A 113 -44.16 26.21 20.47
CA ALA A 113 -43.60 27.30 19.69
C ALA A 113 -44.43 27.61 18.43
N LEU A 114 -44.84 26.58 17.69
CA LEU A 114 -45.71 26.73 16.52
C LEU A 114 -47.07 27.30 16.88
N ALA A 115 -47.74 26.75 17.89
CA ALA A 115 -49.09 27.17 18.28
C ALA A 115 -49.13 28.65 18.67
N VAL A 116 -48.22 29.09 19.53
CA VAL A 116 -48.18 30.47 20.01
C VAL A 116 -47.75 31.43 18.89
N THR A 117 -46.84 31.03 18.02
CA THR A 117 -46.41 31.87 16.90
C THR A 117 -47.51 32.00 15.83
N GLN A 118 -48.27 30.94 15.56
CA GLN A 118 -49.45 30.99 14.70
C GLN A 118 -50.54 31.88 15.28
N GLN A 119 -50.73 31.86 16.61
CA GLN A 119 -51.63 32.80 17.29
C GLN A 119 -51.19 34.25 17.10
N ALA A 120 -49.89 34.55 17.23
CA ALA A 120 -49.35 35.89 16.96
C ALA A 120 -49.62 36.34 15.51
N ILE A 121 -49.43 35.44 14.52
CA ILE A 121 -49.70 35.71 13.11
C ILE A 121 -51.20 35.91 12.85
N ALA A 122 -52.08 35.13 13.50
CA ALA A 122 -53.52 35.27 13.34
C ALA A 122 -54.03 36.64 13.83
N LEU A 123 -53.43 37.17 14.89
CA LEU A 123 -53.75 38.49 15.43
C LEU A 123 -53.09 39.63 14.64
N ALA A 124 -51.86 39.43 14.14
CA ALA A 124 -51.12 40.42 13.36
C ALA A 124 -50.40 39.79 12.15
N PRO A 125 -51.08 39.59 11.01
CA PRO A 125 -50.51 38.92 9.84
C PRO A 125 -49.29 39.59 9.22
N GLU A 126 -49.12 40.89 9.45
CA GLU A 126 -48.01 41.69 8.90
C GLU A 126 -46.83 41.83 9.89
N PHE A 127 -46.86 41.13 11.04
CA PHE A 127 -45.78 41.16 12.01
C PHE A 127 -44.63 40.22 11.60
N ALA A 128 -43.60 40.79 10.97
CA ALA A 128 -42.47 40.04 10.38
C ALA A 128 -41.77 39.08 11.37
N GLN A 129 -41.58 39.47 12.63
CA GLN A 129 -40.89 38.64 13.63
C GLN A 129 -41.64 37.32 13.91
N ALA A 130 -42.98 37.33 13.92
CA ALA A 130 -43.74 36.11 14.12
C ALA A 130 -43.58 35.15 12.94
N HIS A 131 -43.54 35.64 11.70
CA HIS A 131 -43.23 34.78 10.54
C HIS A 131 -41.80 34.21 10.60
N SER A 132 -40.82 34.99 11.07
CA SER A 132 -39.44 34.48 11.27
C SER A 132 -39.39 33.38 12.34
N ASN A 133 -40.07 33.59 13.48
CA ASN A 133 -40.14 32.59 14.55
C ASN A 133 -40.90 31.33 14.11
N LEU A 134 -41.91 31.46 13.24
CA LEU A 134 -42.61 30.34 12.63
C LEU A 134 -41.65 29.54 11.74
N GLY A 135 -40.86 30.24 10.92
CA GLY A 135 -39.80 29.61 10.11
C GLY A 135 -38.82 28.83 10.97
N ASN A 136 -38.32 29.43 12.07
CA ASN A 136 -37.40 28.79 13.02
C ASN A 136 -37.97 27.50 13.62
N ALA A 137 -39.25 27.50 14.01
CA ALA A 137 -39.92 26.33 14.56
C ALA A 137 -40.19 25.23 13.51
N LEU A 138 -40.52 25.61 12.27
CA LEU A 138 -40.71 24.67 11.16
C LEU A 138 -39.38 24.03 10.72
N GLU A 139 -38.29 24.80 10.73
CA GLU A 139 -36.96 24.31 10.42
C GLU A 139 -36.50 23.25 11.45
N ASP A 140 -36.77 23.46 12.74
CA ASP A 140 -36.47 22.47 13.78
C ASP A 140 -37.25 21.15 13.61
N GLN A 141 -38.41 21.18 12.95
CA GLN A 141 -39.15 19.97 12.56
C GLN A 141 -38.63 19.34 11.25
N GLY A 142 -37.64 19.96 10.59
CA GLY A 142 -37.14 19.53 9.29
C GLY A 142 -38.05 19.86 8.10
N LEU A 143 -39.08 20.70 8.30
CA LEU A 143 -40.02 21.12 7.26
C LEU A 143 -39.45 22.31 6.48
N LEU A 144 -38.37 22.08 5.74
CA LEU A 144 -37.56 23.13 5.11
C LEU A 144 -38.34 24.02 4.12
N ASP A 145 -39.20 23.45 3.27
CA ASP A 145 -40.00 24.24 2.31
C ASP A 145 -41.00 25.17 3.02
N ALA A 146 -41.61 24.70 4.11
CA ALA A 146 -42.54 25.50 4.90
C ALA A 146 -41.80 26.59 5.69
N ALA A 147 -40.63 26.26 6.24
CA ALA A 147 -39.75 27.23 6.89
C ALA A 147 -39.32 28.33 5.90
N LEU A 148 -38.91 27.94 4.69
CA LEU A 148 -38.56 28.87 3.62
C LEU A 148 -39.69 29.85 3.31
N ALA A 149 -40.92 29.36 3.13
CA ALA A 149 -42.08 30.21 2.86
C ALA A 149 -42.34 31.22 3.99
N ALA A 150 -42.20 30.79 5.25
CA ALA A 150 -42.35 31.67 6.41
C ALA A 150 -41.25 32.75 6.46
N TYR A 151 -39.98 32.39 6.20
CA TYR A 151 -38.89 33.36 6.14
C TYR A 151 -39.05 34.35 4.97
N GLN A 152 -39.47 33.88 3.79
CA GLN A 152 -39.75 34.75 2.64
C GLN A 152 -40.88 35.74 2.95
N LYS A 153 -41.94 35.30 3.66
CA LYS A 153 -42.99 36.22 4.11
C LYS A 153 -42.43 37.24 5.10
N ALA A 154 -41.63 36.83 6.10
CA ALA A 154 -40.98 37.74 7.04
C ALA A 154 -40.07 38.77 6.33
N ALA A 155 -39.27 38.33 5.35
CA ALA A 155 -38.41 39.16 4.53
C ALA A 155 -39.21 40.16 3.67
N SER A 156 -40.33 39.74 3.07
CA SER A 156 -41.21 40.63 2.29
C SER A 156 -41.91 41.71 3.12
N LEU A 157 -42.17 41.42 4.41
CA LEU A 157 -42.78 42.36 5.34
C LEU A 157 -41.79 43.41 5.85
N ASN A 158 -40.50 43.06 5.91
CA ASN A 158 -39.43 43.96 6.30
C ASN A 158 -38.13 43.63 5.53
N HIS A 159 -37.87 44.39 4.46
CA HIS A 159 -36.72 44.18 3.58
C HIS A 159 -35.37 44.39 4.29
N GLY A 160 -35.34 45.14 5.41
CA GLY A 160 -34.14 45.33 6.23
C GLY A 160 -33.96 44.27 7.34
N PHE A 161 -34.82 43.26 7.39
CA PHE A 161 -34.80 42.22 8.43
C PHE A 161 -33.73 41.17 8.13
N VAL A 162 -32.52 41.45 8.63
CA VAL A 162 -31.33 40.61 8.43
C VAL A 162 -31.58 39.15 8.76
N GLU A 163 -32.12 38.86 9.96
CA GLU A 163 -32.32 37.48 10.44
C GLU A 163 -33.18 36.66 9.47
N ALA A 164 -34.32 37.20 9.02
CA ALA A 164 -35.22 36.52 8.08
C ALA A 164 -34.54 36.23 6.74
N HIS A 165 -33.77 37.17 6.18
CA HIS A 165 -33.06 36.97 4.92
C HIS A 165 -31.92 35.95 5.08
N THR A 166 -31.14 36.03 6.17
CA THR A 166 -30.06 35.06 6.41
C THR A 166 -30.59 33.65 6.64
N ASN A 167 -31.73 33.50 7.33
CA ASN A 167 -32.37 32.21 7.52
C ASN A 167 -32.96 31.68 6.21
N CYS A 168 -33.60 32.55 5.40
CA CYS A 168 -34.05 32.22 4.05
C CYS A 168 -32.89 31.69 3.18
N ALA A 169 -31.78 32.42 3.11
CA ALA A 169 -30.59 32.02 2.36
C ALA A 169 -29.98 30.70 2.88
N ASN A 170 -29.94 30.51 4.20
CA ASN A 170 -29.45 29.26 4.81
C ASN A 170 -30.35 28.05 4.50
N VAL A 171 -31.68 28.22 4.48
CA VAL A 171 -32.62 27.16 4.10
C VAL A 171 -32.54 26.85 2.61
N LEU A 172 -32.46 27.87 1.74
CA LEU A 172 -32.24 27.69 0.30
C LEU A 172 -30.95 26.91 0.04
N ARG A 173 -29.86 27.25 0.75
CA ARG A 173 -28.60 26.50 0.73
C ARG A 173 -28.80 25.04 1.15
N LYS A 174 -29.49 24.77 2.26
CA LYS A 174 -29.81 23.39 2.71
C LYS A 174 -30.66 22.61 1.70
N LEU A 175 -31.49 23.29 0.91
CA LEU A 175 -32.29 22.72 -0.16
C LEU A 175 -31.50 22.57 -1.49
N GLY A 176 -30.22 22.97 -1.53
CA GLY A 176 -29.38 22.92 -2.73
C GLY A 176 -29.66 24.02 -3.76
N LYS A 177 -30.47 25.02 -3.41
CA LYS A 177 -30.83 26.17 -4.27
C LYS A 177 -29.85 27.33 -4.07
N CYS A 178 -28.57 27.08 -4.34
CA CYS A 178 -27.49 27.99 -3.99
C CYS A 178 -27.53 29.33 -4.75
N GLU A 179 -27.99 29.34 -6.01
CA GLU A 179 -28.15 30.57 -6.80
C GLU A 179 -29.26 31.47 -6.26
N GLU A 180 -30.39 30.89 -5.82
CA GLU A 180 -31.46 31.63 -5.15
C GLU A 180 -30.96 32.16 -3.79
N ALA A 181 -30.22 31.34 -3.03
CA ALA A 181 -29.62 31.74 -1.76
C ALA A 181 -28.65 32.93 -1.93
N LEU A 182 -27.83 32.90 -2.99
CA LEU A 182 -26.91 33.96 -3.34
C LEU A 182 -27.65 35.28 -3.59
N ALA A 183 -28.71 35.25 -4.42
CA ALA A 183 -29.53 36.44 -4.71
C ALA A 183 -30.16 37.03 -3.44
N VAL A 184 -30.64 36.20 -2.52
CA VAL A 184 -31.19 36.66 -1.22
C VAL A 184 -30.12 37.33 -0.37
N CYS A 185 -28.90 36.78 -0.33
CA CYS A 185 -27.77 37.37 0.39
C CYS A 185 -27.34 38.71 -0.23
N GLU A 186 -27.26 38.82 -1.56
CA GLU A 186 -26.90 40.06 -2.26
C GLU A 186 -27.92 41.17 -2.02
N ASP A 187 -29.22 40.83 -2.03
CA ASP A 187 -30.30 41.77 -1.77
C ASP A 187 -30.23 42.35 -0.34
N ILE A 188 -30.10 41.51 0.69
CA ILE A 188 -29.99 42.01 2.07
C ILE A 188 -28.69 42.77 2.30
N ILE A 189 -27.59 42.42 1.64
CA ILE A 189 -26.32 43.18 1.71
C ILE A 189 -26.50 44.58 1.10
N ALA A 190 -27.24 44.71 0.00
CA ALA A 190 -27.52 46.01 -0.60
C ALA A 190 -28.33 46.92 0.33
N HIS A 191 -29.25 46.35 1.12
CA HIS A 191 -30.07 47.08 2.09
C HIS A 191 -29.35 47.33 3.44
N ARG A 192 -28.52 46.37 3.89
CA ARG A 192 -27.85 46.35 5.20
C ARG A 192 -26.36 45.98 5.06
N PRO A 193 -25.54 46.85 4.43
CA PRO A 193 -24.11 46.59 4.23
C PRO A 193 -23.28 46.68 5.53
N ASP A 194 -23.91 47.08 6.63
CA ASP A 194 -23.35 47.25 7.97
C ASP A 194 -23.46 46.00 8.86
N SER A 195 -24.14 44.95 8.40
CA SER A 195 -24.37 43.72 9.16
C SER A 195 -23.44 42.60 8.72
N ALA A 196 -22.86 41.88 9.69
CA ALA A 196 -21.89 40.82 9.43
C ALA A 196 -22.53 39.49 8.98
N GLU A 197 -23.74 39.20 9.46
CA GLU A 197 -24.45 37.94 9.26
C GLU A 197 -24.72 37.61 7.78
N PRO A 198 -25.17 38.56 6.93
CA PRO A 198 -25.32 38.31 5.50
C PRO A 198 -24.02 37.92 4.80
N TYR A 199 -22.89 38.54 5.15
CA TYR A 199 -21.59 38.21 4.57
C TYR A 199 -21.09 36.83 5.02
N PHE A 200 -21.43 36.40 6.24
CA PHE A 200 -21.15 35.03 6.70
C PHE A 200 -21.98 34.00 5.92
N SER A 201 -23.28 34.22 5.74
CA SER A 201 -24.13 33.36 4.92
C SER A 201 -23.66 33.32 3.46
N LEU A 202 -23.30 34.49 2.89
CA LEU A 202 -22.73 34.60 1.55
C LEU A 202 -21.45 33.75 1.43
N GLY A 203 -20.52 33.84 2.38
CA GLY A 203 -19.31 33.02 2.38
C GLY A 203 -19.59 31.51 2.41
N ASN A 204 -20.60 31.08 3.18
CA ASN A 204 -21.01 29.67 3.22
C ASN A 204 -21.58 29.19 1.87
N ILE A 205 -22.38 30.02 1.21
CA ILE A 205 -22.99 29.72 -0.10
C ILE A 205 -21.92 29.68 -1.20
N LEU A 206 -21.04 30.69 -1.25
CA LEU A 206 -19.93 30.75 -2.23
C LEU A 206 -18.98 29.56 -2.11
N ARG A 207 -18.77 29.05 -0.88
CA ARG A 207 -18.00 27.82 -0.65
C ARG A 207 -18.66 26.60 -1.31
N GLU A 208 -19.99 26.47 -1.23
CA GLU A 208 -20.73 25.36 -1.87
C GLU A 208 -20.78 25.51 -3.39
N LEU A 209 -20.80 26.74 -3.90
CA LEU A 209 -20.65 27.05 -5.32
C LEU A 209 -19.20 26.88 -5.84
N SER A 210 -18.28 26.33 -5.04
CA SER A 210 -16.88 26.14 -5.40
C SER A 210 -16.15 27.45 -5.79
N GLN A 211 -16.49 28.56 -5.13
CA GLN A 211 -15.87 29.88 -5.30
C GLN A 211 -15.10 30.32 -4.04
N PRO A 212 -14.00 29.61 -3.67
CA PRO A 212 -13.33 29.81 -2.38
C PRO A 212 -12.71 31.20 -2.23
N GLY A 213 -12.26 31.84 -3.31
CA GLY A 213 -11.70 33.20 -3.27
C GLY A 213 -12.73 34.26 -2.92
N GLU A 214 -13.96 34.16 -3.44
CA GLU A 214 -15.06 35.07 -3.07
C GLU A 214 -15.54 34.78 -1.64
N ALA A 215 -15.59 33.51 -1.24
CA ALA A 215 -15.96 33.13 0.12
C ALA A 215 -15.00 33.73 1.18
N VAL A 216 -13.68 33.71 0.93
CA VAL A 216 -12.69 34.36 1.81
C VAL A 216 -12.93 35.86 1.92
N ARG A 217 -13.26 36.55 0.82
CA ARG A 217 -13.59 37.98 0.86
C ARG A 217 -14.83 38.26 1.68
N ALA A 218 -15.88 37.46 1.51
CA ALA A 218 -17.11 37.58 2.29
C ALA A 218 -16.86 37.37 3.79
N TYR A 219 -16.09 36.33 4.17
CA TYR A 219 -15.73 36.11 5.57
C TYR A 219 -14.87 37.22 6.16
N ARG A 220 -13.87 37.74 5.43
CA ARG A 220 -13.07 38.88 5.88
C ARG A 220 -13.94 40.11 6.09
N ARG A 221 -14.92 40.37 5.21
CA ARG A 221 -15.87 41.47 5.37
C ARG A 221 -16.77 41.28 6.61
N ALA A 222 -17.23 40.06 6.87
CA ALA A 222 -17.97 39.76 8.10
C ALA A 222 -17.13 40.03 9.36
N LEU A 223 -15.82 39.70 9.35
CA LEU A 223 -14.90 39.95 10.45
C LEU A 223 -14.54 41.44 10.62
N GLU A 224 -14.47 42.21 9.55
CA GLU A 224 -14.32 43.67 9.62
C GLU A 224 -15.48 44.34 10.35
N LEU A 225 -16.71 43.86 10.09
CA LEU A 225 -17.93 44.36 10.72
C LEU A 225 -18.10 43.83 12.15
N ARG A 226 -17.70 42.57 12.39
CA ARG A 226 -17.75 41.93 13.71
C ARG A 226 -16.49 41.09 13.96
N PRO A 227 -15.45 41.66 14.60
CA PRO A 227 -14.21 40.94 14.88
C PRO A 227 -14.36 39.73 15.82
N ASN A 228 -15.36 39.74 16.70
CA ASN A 228 -15.60 38.67 17.69
C ASN A 228 -16.57 37.60 17.16
N PHE A 229 -16.37 37.12 15.93
CA PHE A 229 -17.26 36.15 15.27
C PHE A 229 -16.55 34.79 15.08
N ALA A 230 -16.57 33.95 16.11
CA ALA A 230 -15.82 32.69 16.17
C ALA A 230 -16.12 31.72 15.01
N GLU A 231 -17.39 31.58 14.61
CA GLU A 231 -17.81 30.69 13.51
C GLU A 231 -17.23 31.12 12.16
N VAL A 232 -17.09 32.43 11.92
CA VAL A 232 -16.47 32.94 10.69
C VAL A 232 -14.99 32.58 10.65
N TYR A 233 -14.28 32.70 11.78
CA TYR A 233 -12.88 32.28 11.85
C TYR A 233 -12.71 30.78 11.60
N THR A 234 -13.58 29.93 12.16
CA THR A 234 -13.56 28.48 11.88
C THR A 234 -13.78 28.20 10.40
N ASN A 235 -14.79 28.81 9.76
CA ASN A 235 -15.07 28.57 8.35
C ASN A 235 -14.02 29.17 7.41
N LEU A 236 -13.43 30.32 7.77
CA LEU A 236 -12.29 30.90 7.08
C LEU A 236 -11.08 29.95 7.17
N GLY A 237 -10.78 29.43 8.36
CA GLY A 237 -9.74 28.42 8.57
C GLY A 237 -9.94 27.19 7.69
N ASN A 238 -11.17 26.68 7.58
CA ASN A 238 -11.50 25.52 6.73
C ASN A 238 -11.18 25.78 5.25
N ILE A 239 -11.51 26.97 4.73
CA ILE A 239 -11.20 27.32 3.33
C ILE A 239 -9.69 27.48 3.13
N LEU A 240 -9.01 28.18 4.04
CA LEU A 240 -7.55 28.37 3.98
C LEU A 240 -6.82 27.03 4.03
N GLN A 241 -7.30 26.09 4.85
CA GLN A 241 -6.77 24.73 4.92
C GLN A 241 -6.96 23.98 3.60
N GLY A 242 -8.12 24.11 2.95
CA GLY A 242 -8.37 23.55 1.62
C GLY A 242 -7.50 24.18 0.51
N GLN A 243 -7.03 25.41 0.71
CA GLN A 243 -6.06 26.10 -0.15
C GLN A 243 -4.60 25.81 0.22
N GLU A 244 -4.36 24.88 1.16
CA GLU A 244 -3.05 24.55 1.73
C GLU A 244 -2.31 25.73 2.41
N ALA A 245 -3.03 26.82 2.73
CA ALA A 245 -2.53 27.95 3.51
C ALA A 245 -2.58 27.63 5.02
N PHE A 246 -1.82 26.61 5.44
CA PHE A 246 -1.96 25.99 6.76
C PHE A 246 -1.62 26.93 7.92
N GLU A 247 -0.62 27.81 7.81
CA GLU A 247 -0.31 28.79 8.86
C GLU A 247 -1.45 29.78 9.09
N GLU A 248 -2.06 30.29 8.00
CA GLU A 248 -3.20 31.20 8.07
C GLU A 248 -4.43 30.48 8.63
N ALA A 249 -4.64 29.22 8.25
CA ALA A 249 -5.70 28.39 8.80
C ALA A 249 -5.54 28.22 10.33
N VAL A 250 -4.34 27.88 10.81
CA VAL A 250 -4.04 27.77 12.24
C VAL A 250 -4.26 29.10 12.96
N ALA A 251 -3.89 30.23 12.36
CA ALA A 251 -4.15 31.55 12.94
C ALA A 251 -5.66 31.80 13.08
N ALA A 252 -6.45 31.52 12.04
CA ALA A 252 -7.90 31.66 12.08
C ALA A 252 -8.52 30.75 13.15
N TYR A 253 -8.17 29.47 13.21
CA TYR A 253 -8.69 28.58 14.25
C TYR A 253 -8.29 29.03 15.67
N ARG A 254 -7.07 29.56 15.84
CA ARG A 254 -6.60 30.08 17.13
C ARG A 254 -7.48 31.25 17.60
N GLU A 255 -7.85 32.17 16.70
CA GLU A 255 -8.80 33.24 17.02
C GLU A 255 -10.20 32.67 17.35
N ALA A 256 -10.67 31.67 16.60
CA ALA A 256 -11.95 31.02 16.87
C ALA A 256 -12.00 30.42 18.28
N VAL A 257 -10.97 29.67 18.70
CA VAL A 257 -10.92 29.04 20.02
C VAL A 257 -10.56 30.00 21.14
N ALA A 258 -9.92 31.14 20.85
CA ALA A 258 -9.70 32.21 21.81
C ALA A 258 -11.01 32.92 22.15
N LEU A 259 -11.87 33.17 21.14
CA LEU A 259 -13.20 33.72 21.32
C LEU A 259 -14.17 32.73 21.96
N ARG A 260 -14.06 31.45 21.56
CA ARG A 260 -14.93 30.38 22.06
C ARG A 260 -14.16 29.07 22.26
N PRO A 261 -13.66 28.81 23.48
CA PRO A 261 -12.83 27.64 23.77
C PRO A 261 -13.51 26.27 23.61
N ASP A 262 -14.84 26.21 23.61
CA ASP A 262 -15.63 24.97 23.54
C ASP A 262 -15.91 24.46 22.11
N LEU A 263 -15.36 25.14 21.09
CA LEU A 263 -15.50 24.73 19.68
C LEU A 263 -14.64 23.50 19.37
N ALA A 264 -15.18 22.31 19.64
CA ALA A 264 -14.51 21.03 19.37
C ALA A 264 -14.04 20.90 17.91
N ASP A 265 -14.86 21.32 16.94
CA ASP A 265 -14.52 21.26 15.50
C ASP A 265 -13.33 22.18 15.15
N ALA A 266 -13.24 23.37 15.75
CA ALA A 266 -12.12 24.28 15.51
C ALA A 266 -10.81 23.71 16.05
N HIS A 267 -10.83 23.07 17.24
CA HIS A 267 -9.67 22.35 17.77
C HIS A 267 -9.27 21.16 16.89
N ALA A 268 -10.23 20.38 16.40
CA ALA A 268 -9.95 19.26 15.52
C ALA A 268 -9.33 19.71 14.18
N ASN A 269 -9.89 20.74 13.55
CA ASN A 269 -9.39 21.27 12.29
C ASN A 269 -8.03 21.96 12.45
N MET A 270 -7.82 22.65 13.57
CA MET A 270 -6.51 23.18 13.95
C MET A 270 -5.47 22.07 14.09
N GLY A 271 -5.83 20.95 14.72
CA GLY A 271 -4.97 19.77 14.81
C GLY A 271 -4.54 19.24 13.44
N ALA A 272 -5.47 19.15 12.49
CA ALA A 272 -5.20 18.71 11.12
C ALA A 272 -4.31 19.69 10.32
N ALA A 273 -4.49 21.00 10.53
CA ALA A 273 -3.64 22.02 9.92
C ALA A 273 -2.22 22.00 10.52
N LEU A 274 -2.10 21.88 11.85
CA LEU A 274 -0.81 21.75 12.55
C LEU A 274 -0.05 20.49 12.14
N GLU A 275 -0.75 19.38 11.91
CA GLU A 275 -0.18 18.16 11.35
C GLU A 275 0.43 18.41 9.97
N SER A 276 -0.28 19.12 9.10
CA SER A 276 0.19 19.45 7.74
C SER A 276 1.46 20.32 7.77
N LEU A 277 1.63 21.12 8.83
CA LEU A 277 2.85 21.88 9.15
C LEU A 277 3.96 21.07 9.83
N GLY A 278 3.73 19.80 10.15
CA GLY A 278 4.67 18.96 10.89
C GLY A 278 4.79 19.28 12.39
N ARG A 279 3.91 20.13 12.94
CA ARG A 279 3.87 20.55 14.36
C ARG A 279 3.13 19.51 15.21
N LEU A 280 3.64 18.28 15.21
CA LEU A 280 2.96 17.10 15.78
C LEU A 280 2.54 17.23 17.26
N PRO A 281 3.36 17.79 18.19
CA PRO A 281 2.93 17.97 19.57
C PRO A 281 1.69 18.84 19.71
N GLU A 282 1.67 19.98 19.03
CA GLU A 282 0.53 20.91 19.08
C GLU A 282 -0.71 20.31 18.42
N ALA A 283 -0.52 19.52 17.35
CA ALA A 283 -1.62 18.80 16.71
C ALA A 283 -2.26 17.79 17.68
N ILE A 284 -1.44 17.01 18.40
CA ILE A 284 -1.90 16.04 19.40
C ILE A 284 -2.66 16.74 20.53
N ASP A 285 -2.16 17.86 21.04
CA ASP A 285 -2.82 18.62 22.09
C ASP A 285 -4.17 19.18 21.62
N SER A 286 -4.22 19.71 20.40
CA SER A 286 -5.47 20.21 19.79
C SER A 286 -6.50 19.08 19.62
N TYR A 287 -6.07 17.90 19.15
CA TYR A 287 -6.95 16.74 19.05
C TYR A 287 -7.45 16.25 20.42
N ARG A 288 -6.58 16.23 21.45
CA ARG A 288 -6.98 15.88 22.82
C ARG A 288 -8.04 16.84 23.35
N THR A 289 -7.87 18.14 23.15
CA THR A 289 -8.88 19.14 23.55
C THR A 289 -10.20 18.95 22.79
N ALA A 290 -10.15 18.72 21.47
CA ALA A 290 -11.35 18.44 20.69
C ALA A 290 -12.13 17.22 21.22
N ILE A 291 -11.43 16.15 21.60
CA ILE A 291 -12.03 14.92 22.14
C ILE A 291 -12.54 15.11 23.57
N ALA A 292 -11.87 15.92 24.38
CA ALA A 292 -12.35 16.25 25.72
C ALA A 292 -13.67 17.05 25.65
N LEU A 293 -13.80 17.95 24.68
CA LEU A 293 -15.02 18.73 24.42
C LEU A 293 -16.13 17.87 23.78
N ASN A 294 -15.77 16.99 22.85
CA ASN A 294 -16.71 16.06 22.21
C ASN A 294 -16.14 14.62 22.20
N PRO A 295 -16.46 13.81 23.22
CA PRO A 295 -15.97 12.44 23.32
C PRO A 295 -16.44 11.51 22.20
N LYS A 296 -17.47 11.89 21.44
CA LYS A 296 -18.00 11.11 20.31
C LYS A 296 -17.35 11.46 18.97
N PHE A 297 -16.31 12.31 18.95
CA PHE A 297 -15.67 12.75 17.71
C PHE A 297 -14.73 11.67 17.12
N LEU A 298 -15.32 10.64 16.50
CA LEU A 298 -14.61 9.41 16.11
C LEU A 298 -13.47 9.63 15.12
N ALA A 299 -13.69 10.46 14.08
CA ALA A 299 -12.67 10.77 13.09
C ALA A 299 -11.40 11.35 13.75
N THR A 300 -11.59 12.31 14.66
CA THR A 300 -10.52 12.95 15.43
C THR A 300 -9.81 11.96 16.36
N ARG A 301 -10.55 11.06 17.02
CA ARG A 301 -9.95 9.98 17.84
C ARG A 301 -9.06 9.05 17.01
N GLY A 302 -9.51 8.65 15.82
CA GLY A 302 -8.70 7.83 14.92
C GLY A 302 -7.39 8.51 14.52
N TRP A 303 -7.44 9.80 14.18
CA TRP A 303 -6.25 10.57 13.86
C TRP A 303 -5.33 10.78 15.07
N LEU A 304 -5.87 11.10 16.25
CA LEU A 304 -5.08 11.20 17.49
C LEU A 304 -4.32 9.91 17.76
N HIS A 305 -5.02 8.77 17.77
CA HIS A 305 -4.41 7.46 17.98
C HIS A 305 -3.27 7.19 16.98
N HIS A 306 -3.50 7.47 15.69
CA HIS A 306 -2.48 7.33 14.66
C HIS A 306 -1.28 8.27 14.88
N LYS A 307 -1.48 9.53 15.30
CA LYS A 307 -0.37 10.46 15.57
C LYS A 307 0.44 10.07 16.79
N ARG A 308 -0.20 9.57 17.85
CA ARG A 308 0.51 9.04 19.02
C ARG A 308 1.38 7.83 18.63
N ARG A 309 0.86 6.90 17.82
CA ARG A 309 1.67 5.82 17.22
C ARG A 309 2.81 6.35 16.35
N LEU A 310 2.56 7.36 15.51
CA LEU A 310 3.57 7.98 14.64
C LEU A 310 4.75 8.54 15.44
N ILE A 311 4.51 9.13 16.61
CA ILE A 311 5.60 9.64 17.47
C ILE A 311 6.09 8.60 18.49
N CYS A 312 5.61 7.36 18.43
CA CYS A 312 5.85 6.31 19.41
C CYS A 312 5.53 6.72 20.86
N ASP A 313 4.52 7.56 21.05
CA ASP A 313 3.92 7.83 22.35
C ASP A 313 2.90 6.72 22.64
N TRP A 314 3.31 5.76 23.48
CA TRP A 314 2.55 4.56 23.78
C TRP A 314 1.81 4.60 25.12
N ASP A 315 1.80 5.74 25.81
CA ASP A 315 1.09 5.84 27.09
C ASP A 315 -0.41 5.55 26.91
N GLN A 316 -0.94 4.49 27.54
CA GLN A 316 -2.36 4.08 27.39
C GLN A 316 -2.84 3.80 25.94
N ILE A 317 -1.94 3.59 24.97
CA ILE A 317 -2.33 3.50 23.56
C ILE A 317 -3.24 2.30 23.27
N GLU A 318 -3.04 1.16 23.93
CA GLU A 318 -3.90 -0.02 23.79
C GLU A 318 -5.30 0.17 24.41
N ALA A 319 -5.39 0.93 25.50
CA ALA A 319 -6.65 1.25 26.15
C ALA A 319 -7.49 2.20 25.26
N GLU A 320 -6.85 3.24 24.72
CA GLU A 320 -7.47 4.16 23.75
C GLU A 320 -7.92 3.42 22.48
N GLU A 321 -7.12 2.47 21.97
CA GLU A 321 -7.50 1.66 20.82
C GLU A 321 -8.74 0.80 21.10
N THR A 322 -8.83 0.19 22.29
CA THR A 322 -9.99 -0.61 22.71
C THR A 322 -11.25 0.25 22.83
N GLU A 323 -11.13 1.46 23.40
CA GLU A 323 -12.24 2.42 23.47
C GLU A 323 -12.70 2.82 22.06
N LEU A 324 -11.77 3.20 21.18
CA LEU A 324 -12.06 3.61 19.81
C LEU A 324 -12.78 2.50 19.04
N ARG A 325 -12.34 1.24 19.14
CA ARG A 325 -13.02 0.09 18.52
C ARG A 325 -14.44 -0.10 19.02
N THR A 326 -14.67 0.04 20.32
CA THR A 326 -16.01 -0.06 20.92
C THR A 326 -16.94 1.03 20.40
N LEU A 327 -16.43 2.26 20.29
CA LEU A 327 -17.18 3.38 19.75
C LEU A 327 -17.49 3.18 18.27
N MET A 328 -16.52 2.73 17.46
CA MET A 328 -16.73 2.42 16.04
C MET A 328 -17.83 1.38 15.83
N ALA A 329 -17.88 0.33 16.65
CA ALA A 329 -18.89 -0.71 16.56
C ALA A 329 -20.33 -0.24 16.90
N SER A 330 -20.46 0.85 17.66
CA SER A 330 -21.75 1.42 18.08
C SER A 330 -22.12 2.72 17.37
N ALA A 331 -21.26 3.19 16.45
CA ALA A 331 -21.41 4.47 15.77
C ALA A 331 -22.48 4.43 14.68
N PRO A 332 -23.29 5.49 14.53
CA PRO A 332 -24.06 5.71 13.31
C PRO A 332 -23.11 5.86 12.11
N GLN A 333 -23.49 5.31 10.95
CA GLN A 333 -22.69 5.35 9.71
C GLN A 333 -22.28 6.77 9.24
N ARG A 334 -22.95 7.82 9.73
CA ARG A 334 -22.74 9.23 9.34
C ARG A 334 -21.51 9.91 9.97
N GLN A 335 -20.76 9.22 10.83
CA GLN A 335 -19.51 9.75 11.43
C GLN A 335 -18.35 8.76 11.24
N PRO A 336 -17.88 8.54 10.01
CA PRO A 336 -16.90 7.51 9.75
C PRO A 336 -15.53 7.89 10.31
N VAL A 337 -14.79 6.87 10.75
CA VAL A 337 -13.35 7.00 10.95
C VAL A 337 -12.68 6.88 9.59
N HIS A 338 -11.65 7.68 9.34
CA HIS A 338 -10.85 7.53 8.12
C HIS A 338 -10.17 6.13 8.12
N PRO A 339 -10.23 5.34 7.04
CA PRO A 339 -9.73 3.96 7.04
C PRO A 339 -8.21 3.81 7.26
N PHE A 340 -7.40 4.80 6.87
CA PHE A 340 -5.94 4.71 6.98
C PHE A 340 -5.39 4.53 8.41
N PRO A 341 -5.75 5.37 9.41
CA PRO A 341 -5.42 5.14 10.82
C PRO A 341 -5.67 3.71 11.31
N VAL A 342 -6.75 3.10 10.84
CA VAL A 342 -7.24 1.79 11.28
C VAL A 342 -6.34 0.64 10.81
N LEU A 343 -5.56 0.82 9.74
CA LEU A 343 -4.61 -0.20 9.24
C LEU A 343 -3.52 -0.57 10.27
N SER A 344 -3.21 0.34 11.20
CA SER A 344 -2.19 0.13 12.23
C SER A 344 -2.74 -0.40 13.56
N MET A 345 -4.06 -0.59 13.66
CA MET A 345 -4.76 -1.08 14.85
C MET A 345 -4.97 -2.60 14.80
N ALA A 346 -5.15 -3.24 15.96
CA ALA A 346 -5.52 -4.64 16.07
C ALA A 346 -7.02 -4.87 15.81
N VAL A 347 -7.48 -4.50 14.61
CA VAL A 347 -8.88 -4.67 14.17
C VAL A 347 -9.05 -5.90 13.26
N SER A 348 -10.26 -6.46 13.28
CA SER A 348 -10.67 -7.47 12.33
C SER A 348 -10.96 -6.87 10.95
N GLY A 349 -11.12 -7.74 9.95
CA GLY A 349 -11.35 -7.34 8.55
C GLY A 349 -12.80 -6.98 8.33
N ALA A 350 -13.71 -7.54 9.13
CA ALA A 350 -15.09 -7.08 9.20
C ALA A 350 -15.15 -5.64 9.74
N GLU A 351 -14.36 -5.34 10.78
CA GLU A 351 -14.21 -3.95 11.27
C GLU A 351 -13.60 -3.03 10.20
N GLN A 352 -12.54 -3.46 9.48
CA GLN A 352 -11.95 -2.67 8.38
C GLN A 352 -12.93 -2.43 7.23
N LEU A 353 -13.68 -3.46 6.83
CA LEU A 353 -14.71 -3.36 5.80
C LEU A 353 -15.80 -2.37 6.22
N HIS A 354 -16.34 -2.52 7.43
CA HIS A 354 -17.40 -1.65 7.94
C HIS A 354 -16.98 -0.16 7.96
N VAL A 355 -15.75 0.12 8.41
CA VAL A 355 -15.20 1.48 8.41
C VAL A 355 -15.06 2.02 7.00
N SER A 356 -14.57 1.19 6.08
CA SER A 356 -14.33 1.59 4.69
C SER A 356 -15.64 1.83 3.94
N GLU A 357 -16.69 1.04 4.20
CA GLU A 357 -18.04 1.26 3.66
C GLU A 357 -18.66 2.56 4.15
N ALA A 358 -18.58 2.80 5.46
CA ALA A 358 -19.09 4.04 6.05
C ALA A 358 -18.35 5.26 5.47
N PHE A 359 -17.03 5.15 5.27
CA PHE A 359 -16.24 6.20 4.65
C PHE A 359 -16.59 6.37 3.15
N ALA A 360 -16.70 5.28 2.39
CA ALA A 360 -17.05 5.28 0.96
C ALA A 360 -18.39 5.97 0.68
N ALA A 361 -19.37 5.81 1.56
CA ALA A 361 -20.71 6.41 1.44
C ALA A 361 -20.69 7.96 1.37
N HIS A 362 -19.60 8.60 1.82
CA HIS A 362 -19.45 10.06 1.74
C HIS A 362 -19.21 10.55 0.30
N PHE A 363 -18.72 9.67 -0.58
CA PHE A 363 -18.41 10.02 -1.96
C PHE A 363 -19.57 9.73 -2.93
N THR A 364 -20.59 8.97 -2.52
CA THR A 364 -21.69 8.56 -3.40
C THR A 364 -22.97 9.37 -3.20
N ALA A 365 -23.09 10.11 -2.08
CA ALA A 365 -24.27 10.90 -1.78
C ALA A 365 -24.47 12.06 -2.78
N GLY A 366 -25.54 12.01 -3.56
CA GLY A 366 -25.91 13.08 -4.51
C GLY A 366 -25.00 13.17 -5.74
N VAL A 367 -24.20 12.15 -6.03
CA VAL A 367 -23.27 12.13 -7.16
C VAL A 367 -23.90 11.46 -8.37
N GLU A 368 -23.88 12.15 -9.51
CA GLU A 368 -24.27 11.59 -10.81
C GLU A 368 -23.13 10.71 -11.36
N VAL A 369 -23.46 9.48 -11.77
CA VAL A 369 -22.49 8.52 -12.32
C VAL A 369 -22.55 8.51 -13.84
N PHE A 370 -21.40 8.35 -14.50
CA PHE A 370 -21.35 8.24 -15.95
C PHE A 370 -21.93 6.90 -16.43
N GLU A 371 -22.79 6.94 -17.45
CA GLU A 371 -23.32 5.74 -18.11
C GLU A 371 -22.36 5.24 -19.20
N HIS A 372 -22.18 3.92 -19.27
CA HIS A 372 -21.29 3.29 -20.25
C HIS A 372 -22.06 2.33 -21.15
N ARG A 373 -22.09 2.61 -22.46
CA ARG A 373 -22.70 1.71 -23.45
C ARG A 373 -21.62 0.90 -24.14
N ARG A 374 -21.75 -0.42 -24.14
CA ARG A 374 -20.76 -1.34 -24.77
C ARG A 374 -20.51 -1.04 -26.24
N GLU A 375 -21.52 -0.54 -26.95
CA GLU A 375 -21.46 -0.15 -28.36
C GLU A 375 -20.48 1.00 -28.64
N ASP A 376 -20.21 1.84 -27.64
CA ASP A 376 -19.29 2.98 -27.76
C ASP A 376 -17.82 2.54 -27.79
N PHE A 377 -17.54 1.26 -27.50
CA PHE A 377 -16.21 0.68 -27.37
C PHE A 377 -15.94 -0.31 -28.52
N ALA A 378 -15.22 0.16 -29.55
CA ALA A 378 -14.93 -0.65 -30.73
C ALA A 378 -14.13 -1.93 -30.41
N ALA A 379 -14.55 -3.07 -30.97
CA ALA A 379 -13.82 -4.33 -30.85
C ALA A 379 -12.46 -4.28 -31.58
N GLY A 380 -11.44 -4.93 -31.01
CA GLY A 380 -10.11 -5.07 -31.63
C GLY A 380 -9.20 -3.84 -31.56
N ARG A 381 -9.58 -2.79 -30.82
CA ARG A 381 -8.70 -1.65 -30.52
C ARG A 381 -7.76 -1.95 -29.35
N LYS A 382 -6.72 -1.13 -29.18
CA LYS A 382 -5.89 -1.16 -27.97
C LYS A 382 -6.71 -0.86 -26.73
N LEU A 383 -6.44 -1.58 -25.65
CA LEU A 383 -7.08 -1.35 -24.37
C LEU A 383 -6.49 -0.08 -23.73
N LYS A 384 -7.34 0.88 -23.41
CA LYS A 384 -6.98 2.16 -22.78
C LYS A 384 -7.02 2.03 -21.26
N ILE A 385 -5.86 2.13 -20.62
CA ILE A 385 -5.72 2.05 -19.17
C ILE A 385 -5.46 3.43 -18.61
N GLY A 386 -6.30 3.88 -17.68
CA GLY A 386 -6.09 5.11 -16.94
C GLY A 386 -5.47 4.82 -15.58
N TYR A 387 -4.42 5.52 -15.19
CA TYR A 387 -3.82 5.44 -13.86
C TYR A 387 -4.05 6.74 -13.10
N LEU A 388 -4.86 6.69 -12.03
CA LEU A 388 -5.19 7.86 -11.22
C LEU A 388 -4.32 7.90 -9.96
N SER A 389 -3.52 8.95 -9.79
CA SER A 389 -2.68 9.10 -8.62
C SER A 389 -2.22 10.54 -8.36
N ALA A 390 -1.83 10.84 -7.13
CA ALA A 390 -1.03 12.01 -6.79
C ALA A 390 0.45 11.68 -6.54
N ASP A 391 0.86 10.43 -6.80
CA ASP A 391 2.17 9.92 -6.41
C ASP A 391 3.12 9.70 -7.59
N PHE A 392 2.86 10.35 -8.73
CA PHE A 392 3.76 10.37 -9.88
C PHE A 392 4.95 11.33 -9.66
N CYS A 393 5.63 11.16 -8.52
CA CYS A 393 6.79 11.91 -8.04
C CYS A 393 7.68 10.96 -7.21
N ARG A 394 8.69 11.44 -6.48
CA ARG A 394 9.51 10.66 -5.52
C ARG A 394 8.68 10.14 -4.34
N HIS A 395 7.89 9.12 -4.62
CA HIS A 395 6.97 8.45 -3.72
C HIS A 395 7.09 6.93 -3.89
N ALA A 396 6.70 6.19 -2.85
CA ALA A 396 6.76 4.73 -2.83
C ALA A 396 6.04 4.08 -4.03
N THR A 397 4.86 4.57 -4.40
CA THR A 397 4.09 4.11 -5.56
C THR A 397 4.90 4.19 -6.85
N ALA A 398 5.47 5.35 -7.16
CA ALA A 398 6.32 5.52 -8.35
C ALA A 398 7.59 4.66 -8.30
N HIS A 399 8.23 4.55 -7.13
CA HIS A 399 9.41 3.70 -6.98
C HIS A 399 9.14 2.21 -7.24
N LEU A 400 7.92 1.74 -6.95
CA LEU A 400 7.51 0.36 -7.23
C LEU A 400 7.12 0.16 -8.69
N MET A 401 6.44 1.15 -9.28
CA MET A 401 5.69 0.96 -10.53
C MET A 401 6.33 1.58 -11.77
N ALA A 402 7.38 2.40 -11.66
CA ALA A 402 7.95 3.10 -12.82
C ALA A 402 8.28 2.14 -13.97
N GLU A 403 8.96 1.03 -13.69
CA GLU A 403 9.29 0.05 -14.72
C GLU A 403 8.07 -0.74 -15.23
N LEU A 404 7.02 -0.94 -14.42
CA LEU A 404 5.76 -1.54 -14.91
C LEU A 404 5.17 -0.69 -16.05
N PHE A 405 5.15 0.64 -15.88
CA PHE A 405 4.63 1.54 -16.91
C PHE A 405 5.50 1.51 -18.18
N GLU A 406 6.83 1.49 -18.02
CA GLU A 406 7.79 1.41 -19.12
C GLU A 406 7.66 0.10 -19.93
N ARG A 407 7.16 -0.98 -19.30
CA ARG A 407 7.13 -2.34 -19.86
C ARG A 407 5.78 -2.73 -20.46
N HIS A 408 4.75 -1.89 -20.37
CA HIS A 408 3.45 -2.16 -21.02
C HIS A 408 3.63 -2.38 -22.52
N ASP A 409 2.92 -3.36 -23.08
CA ASP A 409 2.96 -3.66 -24.51
C ASP A 409 2.14 -2.64 -25.27
N LYS A 410 2.84 -1.65 -25.81
CA LYS A 410 2.29 -0.56 -26.61
C LYS A 410 1.58 -1.02 -27.87
N SER A 411 1.69 -2.29 -28.29
CA SER A 411 0.91 -2.82 -29.42
C SER A 411 -0.54 -3.15 -29.03
N ASN A 412 -0.77 -3.53 -27.77
CA ASN A 412 -2.09 -3.95 -27.25
C ASN A 412 -2.69 -2.96 -26.25
N PHE A 413 -1.87 -2.14 -25.60
CA PHE A 413 -2.28 -1.21 -24.55
C PHE A 413 -1.91 0.24 -24.90
N GLU A 414 -2.77 1.16 -24.51
CA GLU A 414 -2.52 2.60 -24.46
C GLU A 414 -2.71 3.05 -23.02
N ILE A 415 -1.69 3.61 -22.39
CA ILE A 415 -1.69 3.93 -20.97
C ILE A 415 -1.62 5.45 -20.74
N LEU A 416 -2.53 5.96 -19.93
CA LEU A 416 -2.68 7.38 -19.62
C LEU A 416 -2.52 7.60 -18.11
N ALA A 417 -1.71 8.58 -17.73
CA ALA A 417 -1.60 9.02 -16.34
C ALA A 417 -2.53 10.21 -16.07
N TYR A 418 -3.29 10.11 -14.98
CA TYR A 418 -4.11 11.19 -14.44
C TYR A 418 -3.50 11.64 -13.11
N SER A 419 -2.65 12.66 -13.18
CA SER A 419 -1.89 13.16 -12.05
C SER A 419 -2.61 14.31 -11.35
N HIS A 420 -2.81 14.20 -10.05
CA HIS A 420 -3.28 15.32 -9.21
C HIS A 420 -2.30 15.64 -8.07
N GLY A 421 -1.05 15.22 -8.23
CA GLY A 421 0.05 15.42 -7.29
C GLY A 421 1.09 16.42 -7.77
N PRO A 422 2.10 16.73 -6.94
CA PRO A 422 3.17 17.64 -7.33
C PRO A 422 4.00 17.05 -8.48
N ASP A 423 4.40 17.91 -9.41
CA ASP A 423 5.48 17.63 -10.37
C ASP A 423 6.79 18.02 -9.71
N ASP A 424 7.53 17.01 -9.21
CA ASP A 424 8.79 17.22 -8.52
C ASP A 424 9.99 17.41 -9.48
N ARG A 425 9.75 17.29 -10.79
CA ARG A 425 10.75 17.37 -11.87
C ARG A 425 11.97 16.49 -11.63
N SER A 426 11.79 15.42 -10.87
CA SER A 426 12.87 14.49 -10.56
C SER A 426 13.14 13.55 -11.73
N GLU A 427 14.28 12.85 -11.69
CA GLU A 427 14.58 11.76 -12.63
C GLU A 427 13.44 10.71 -12.67
N LEU A 428 12.85 10.38 -11.52
CA LEU A 428 11.73 9.45 -11.46
C LEU A 428 10.47 10.04 -12.10
N GLY A 429 10.17 11.32 -11.85
CA GLY A 429 9.08 12.03 -12.51
C GLY A 429 9.24 12.06 -14.04
N ALA A 430 10.46 12.29 -14.54
CA ALA A 430 10.77 12.24 -15.97
C ALA A 430 10.56 10.83 -16.56
N ARG A 431 11.06 9.78 -15.89
CA ARG A 431 10.82 8.38 -16.30
C ARG A 431 9.33 8.06 -16.41
N LEU A 432 8.54 8.51 -15.43
CA LEU A 432 7.09 8.32 -15.45
C LEU A 432 6.46 9.05 -16.63
N HIS A 433 6.80 10.32 -16.84
CA HIS A 433 6.25 11.11 -17.95
C HIS A 433 6.54 10.48 -19.32
N ASP A 434 7.74 9.92 -19.51
CA ASP A 434 8.14 9.25 -20.75
C ASP A 434 7.50 7.86 -20.94
N ALA A 435 7.08 7.20 -19.84
CA ALA A 435 6.48 5.87 -19.89
C ALA A 435 5.01 5.88 -20.38
N PHE A 436 4.27 6.95 -20.11
CA PHE A 436 2.86 7.07 -20.48
C PHE A 436 2.66 7.59 -21.91
N ASP A 437 1.60 7.14 -22.57
CA ASP A 437 1.22 7.64 -23.90
C ASP A 437 0.61 9.05 -23.81
N ALA A 438 0.00 9.37 -22.67
CA ALA A 438 -0.38 10.73 -22.30
C ALA A 438 -0.28 10.96 -20.79
N PHE A 439 0.12 12.16 -20.39
CA PHE A 439 0.19 12.59 -19.00
C PHE A 439 -0.74 13.79 -18.77
N ILE A 440 -1.79 13.60 -17.99
CA ILE A 440 -2.89 14.54 -17.78
C ILE A 440 -2.78 15.13 -16.37
N ASP A 441 -2.65 16.46 -16.29
CA ASP A 441 -2.66 17.19 -15.03
C ASP A 441 -4.10 17.55 -14.61
N LEU A 442 -4.48 17.15 -13.40
CA LEU A 442 -5.79 17.34 -12.80
C LEU A 442 -5.77 18.34 -11.62
N ARG A 443 -4.62 18.92 -11.25
CA ARG A 443 -4.49 19.78 -10.04
C ARG A 443 -5.43 20.99 -10.04
N GLY A 444 -5.74 21.53 -11.22
CA GLY A 444 -6.66 22.66 -11.38
C GLY A 444 -8.13 22.28 -11.62
N MET A 445 -8.44 20.98 -11.65
CA MET A 445 -9.79 20.48 -11.95
C MET A 445 -10.50 20.05 -10.68
N THR A 446 -11.81 20.32 -10.59
CA THR A 446 -12.72 19.68 -9.63
C THR A 446 -12.83 18.16 -9.87
N ASP A 447 -13.37 17.41 -8.91
CA ASP A 447 -13.56 15.96 -9.08
C ASP A 447 -14.51 15.64 -10.27
N ASP A 448 -15.53 16.49 -10.48
CA ASP A 448 -16.44 16.41 -11.63
C ASP A 448 -15.74 16.63 -12.97
N GLU A 449 -14.94 17.69 -13.07
CA GLU A 449 -14.18 18.00 -14.29
C GLU A 449 -13.14 16.91 -14.60
N ALA A 450 -12.45 16.42 -13.58
CA ALA A 450 -11.50 15.33 -13.71
C ALA A 450 -12.18 14.03 -14.17
N ALA A 451 -13.32 13.67 -13.57
CA ALA A 451 -14.09 12.50 -13.99
C ALA A 451 -14.63 12.65 -15.42
N ARG A 452 -15.16 13.82 -15.79
CA ARG A 452 -15.59 14.12 -17.16
C ARG A 452 -14.44 14.03 -18.16
N ARG A 453 -13.25 14.47 -17.78
CA ARG A 453 -12.04 14.34 -18.60
C ARG A 453 -11.68 12.86 -18.84
N ILE A 454 -11.60 12.06 -17.78
CA ILE A 454 -11.32 10.61 -17.86
C ILE A 454 -12.36 9.90 -18.75
N HIS A 455 -13.64 10.22 -18.56
CA HIS A 455 -14.74 9.66 -19.36
C HIS A 455 -14.62 10.07 -20.84
N SER A 456 -14.29 11.32 -21.13
CA SER A 456 -14.12 11.84 -22.50
C SER A 456 -12.95 11.17 -23.24
N ASP A 457 -11.90 10.80 -22.51
CA ASP A 457 -10.73 10.09 -23.05
C ASP A 457 -11.04 8.61 -23.37
N ARG A 458 -12.23 8.12 -22.97
CA ARG A 458 -12.75 6.75 -23.16
C ARG A 458 -11.83 5.67 -22.60
N ILE A 459 -11.43 5.86 -21.35
CA ILE A 459 -10.68 4.86 -20.58
C ILE A 459 -11.53 3.61 -20.41
N ASP A 460 -10.93 2.45 -20.73
CA ASP A 460 -11.58 1.15 -20.60
C ASP A 460 -11.48 0.61 -19.17
N VAL A 461 -10.28 0.70 -18.59
CA VAL A 461 -9.99 0.28 -17.22
C VAL A 461 -9.31 1.40 -16.47
N LEU A 462 -9.92 1.91 -15.40
CA LEU A 462 -9.32 2.90 -14.50
C LEU A 462 -8.69 2.21 -13.29
N ILE A 463 -7.41 2.48 -13.05
CA ILE A 463 -6.66 1.97 -11.91
C ILE A 463 -6.48 3.08 -10.87
N GLU A 464 -7.13 2.90 -9.73
CA GLU A 464 -7.06 3.77 -8.56
C GLU A 464 -5.83 3.41 -7.72
N LEU A 465 -4.80 4.27 -7.77
CA LEU A 465 -3.50 4.03 -7.12
C LEU A 465 -3.34 4.74 -5.77
N LYS A 466 -4.36 5.45 -5.28
CA LYS A 466 -4.31 6.13 -3.97
C LYS A 466 -5.14 5.40 -2.92
N GLY A 467 -6.38 5.07 -3.23
CA GLY A 467 -7.34 4.62 -2.22
C GLY A 467 -7.57 5.68 -1.14
N TYR A 468 -7.44 5.32 0.14
CA TYR A 468 -7.60 6.27 1.26
C TYR A 468 -6.27 6.73 1.85
N THR A 469 -5.33 7.17 1.02
CA THR A 469 -4.04 7.73 1.46
C THR A 469 -4.02 9.26 1.34
N LYS A 470 -2.97 9.91 1.88
CA LYS A 470 -2.87 11.38 1.88
C LYS A 470 -2.99 11.93 0.45
N GLY A 471 -3.86 12.92 0.24
CA GLY A 471 -4.08 13.55 -1.06
C GLY A 471 -4.77 12.65 -2.09
N ALA A 472 -5.58 11.68 -1.63
CA ALA A 472 -6.48 10.92 -2.48
C ALA A 472 -7.65 11.80 -2.97
N ARG A 473 -8.14 11.50 -4.19
CA ARG A 473 -9.31 12.15 -4.79
C ARG A 473 -10.35 11.11 -5.20
N THR A 474 -10.77 10.28 -4.25
CA THR A 474 -11.69 9.15 -4.47
C THR A 474 -13.04 9.56 -5.05
N GLY A 475 -13.46 10.82 -4.87
CA GLY A 475 -14.66 11.37 -5.49
C GLY A 475 -14.64 11.33 -7.02
N ILE A 476 -13.46 11.34 -7.65
CA ILE A 476 -13.31 11.12 -9.10
C ILE A 476 -13.80 9.71 -9.46
N SER A 477 -13.26 8.69 -8.81
CA SER A 477 -13.61 7.28 -9.03
C SER A 477 -15.07 6.98 -8.65
N ALA A 478 -15.64 7.69 -7.66
CA ALA A 478 -17.05 7.55 -7.26
C ALA A 478 -18.06 7.91 -8.36
N ARG A 479 -17.68 8.77 -9.31
CA ARG A 479 -18.48 9.13 -10.50
C ARG A 479 -18.47 8.05 -11.59
N ARG A 480 -17.69 6.98 -11.39
CA ARG A 480 -17.47 5.89 -12.35
C ARG A 480 -17.14 6.38 -13.77
N PRO A 481 -16.10 7.22 -13.97
CA PRO A 481 -15.76 7.73 -15.30
C PRO A 481 -15.23 6.67 -16.28
N ALA A 482 -14.92 5.46 -15.81
CA ALA A 482 -14.61 4.30 -16.64
C ALA A 482 -15.57 3.14 -16.33
N PRO A 483 -15.86 2.26 -17.30
CA PRO A 483 -16.77 1.14 -17.10
C PRO A 483 -16.23 0.11 -16.12
N VAL A 484 -14.92 -0.11 -16.12
CA VAL A 484 -14.20 -1.00 -15.20
C VAL A 484 -13.23 -0.18 -14.35
N GLN A 485 -13.28 -0.36 -13.04
CA GLN A 485 -12.38 0.31 -12.10
C GLN A 485 -11.75 -0.70 -11.12
N ALA A 486 -10.45 -0.57 -10.85
CA ALA A 486 -9.75 -1.44 -9.91
C ALA A 486 -8.88 -0.64 -8.94
N SER A 487 -8.86 -1.04 -7.66
CA SER A 487 -7.91 -0.55 -6.67
C SER A 487 -6.60 -1.34 -6.72
N PHE A 488 -5.47 -0.63 -6.62
CA PHE A 488 -4.17 -1.27 -6.72
C PHE A 488 -3.04 -0.51 -6.00
N VAL A 489 -2.19 -1.26 -5.28
CA VAL A 489 -0.92 -0.87 -4.62
C VAL A 489 -1.01 0.19 -3.51
N GLY A 490 -1.65 1.34 -3.73
CA GLY A 490 -1.54 2.50 -2.85
C GLY A 490 -2.13 2.31 -1.45
N PHE A 491 -3.29 1.64 -1.36
CA PHE A 491 -3.99 1.41 -0.11
C PHE A 491 -4.09 -0.10 0.19
N PRO A 492 -3.48 -0.60 1.28
CA PRO A 492 -3.37 -2.02 1.58
C PRO A 492 -4.60 -2.55 2.34
N GLY A 493 -5.79 -2.36 1.76
CA GLY A 493 -7.08 -2.77 2.32
C GLY A 493 -8.24 -2.53 1.35
N THR A 494 -9.45 -2.91 1.74
CA THR A 494 -10.67 -2.64 0.95
C THR A 494 -10.99 -1.15 0.97
N LEU A 495 -11.47 -0.61 -0.15
CA LEU A 495 -12.09 0.70 -0.21
C LEU A 495 -13.55 0.66 0.26
N GLY A 496 -14.15 -0.52 0.44
CA GLY A 496 -15.54 -0.67 0.87
C GLY A 496 -16.54 0.01 -0.08
N ALA A 497 -16.16 0.22 -1.33
CA ALA A 497 -16.85 1.07 -2.29
C ALA A 497 -17.41 0.26 -3.45
N ASP A 498 -18.73 0.39 -3.71
CA ASP A 498 -19.39 -0.27 -4.85
C ASP A 498 -18.99 0.34 -6.21
N PHE A 499 -18.34 1.51 -6.20
CA PHE A 499 -17.80 2.14 -7.40
C PHE A 499 -16.41 1.61 -7.80
N ILE A 500 -15.82 0.68 -7.06
CA ILE A 500 -14.56 0.00 -7.43
C ILE A 500 -14.84 -1.48 -7.61
N ASP A 501 -14.62 -1.99 -8.82
CA ASP A 501 -15.06 -3.34 -9.20
C ASP A 501 -14.08 -4.42 -8.72
N TYR A 502 -12.78 -4.14 -8.79
CA TYR A 502 -11.71 -5.12 -8.54
C TYR A 502 -10.64 -4.63 -7.56
N VAL A 503 -10.02 -5.55 -6.82
CA VAL A 503 -8.80 -5.31 -6.04
C VAL A 503 -7.73 -6.28 -6.54
N ILE A 504 -6.58 -5.73 -6.99
CA ILE A 504 -5.48 -6.53 -7.50
C ILE A 504 -4.57 -6.96 -6.33
N ALA A 505 -4.44 -8.27 -6.15
CA ALA A 505 -3.76 -8.92 -5.05
C ALA A 505 -3.00 -10.18 -5.51
N ASP A 506 -2.63 -11.05 -4.57
CA ASP A 506 -2.03 -12.36 -4.81
C ASP A 506 -2.55 -13.39 -3.78
N PRO A 507 -2.33 -14.70 -3.99
CA PRO A 507 -2.85 -15.75 -3.13
C PRO A 507 -2.41 -15.67 -1.67
N PHE A 508 -1.27 -15.04 -1.38
CA PHE A 508 -0.77 -14.92 -0.02
C PHE A 508 -1.30 -13.67 0.68
N VAL A 509 -1.20 -12.49 0.05
CA VAL A 509 -1.55 -11.21 0.69
C VAL A 509 -3.05 -11.07 0.96
N LEU A 510 -3.89 -11.58 0.04
CA LEU A 510 -5.34 -11.57 0.15
C LEU A 510 -5.90 -12.87 -0.43
N PRO A 511 -5.96 -13.96 0.35
CA PRO A 511 -6.49 -15.23 -0.13
C PRO A 511 -7.97 -15.13 -0.58
N MET A 512 -8.40 -15.95 -1.55
CA MET A 512 -9.76 -15.89 -2.12
C MET A 512 -10.86 -16.17 -1.10
N ASP A 513 -10.59 -16.95 -0.05
CA ASP A 513 -11.57 -17.22 1.01
C ASP A 513 -11.92 -15.97 1.83
N GLN A 514 -11.12 -14.90 1.73
CA GLN A 514 -11.37 -13.59 2.33
C GLN A 514 -12.21 -12.66 1.45
N GLN A 515 -12.76 -13.12 0.32
CA GLN A 515 -13.63 -12.31 -0.55
C GLN A 515 -14.80 -11.64 0.19
N HIS A 516 -15.30 -12.24 1.27
CA HIS A 516 -16.37 -11.69 2.09
C HIS A 516 -15.97 -10.44 2.91
N LEU A 517 -14.67 -10.13 2.99
CA LEU A 517 -14.12 -8.97 3.70
C LEU A 517 -13.83 -7.77 2.77
N TYR A 518 -14.14 -7.90 1.48
CA TYR A 518 -13.90 -6.90 0.44
C TYR A 518 -15.18 -6.69 -0.36
N ARG A 519 -15.45 -5.43 -0.73
CA ARG A 519 -16.51 -5.13 -1.71
C ARG A 519 -16.03 -5.42 -3.12
N GLU A 520 -14.79 -5.03 -3.39
CA GLU A 520 -14.11 -5.31 -4.63
C GLU A 520 -13.93 -6.81 -4.85
N LYS A 521 -13.96 -7.25 -6.11
CA LYS A 521 -13.66 -8.62 -6.48
C LYS A 521 -12.16 -8.84 -6.53
N ILE A 522 -11.71 -9.89 -5.85
CA ILE A 522 -10.28 -10.20 -5.75
C ILE A 522 -9.77 -10.65 -7.11
N VAL A 523 -8.65 -10.07 -7.55
CA VAL A 523 -7.90 -10.53 -8.72
C VAL A 523 -6.51 -10.95 -8.28
N HIS A 524 -6.19 -12.23 -8.43
CA HIS A 524 -4.86 -12.74 -8.09
C HIS A 524 -3.90 -12.64 -9.27
N LEU A 525 -2.80 -11.92 -9.06
CA LEU A 525 -1.58 -12.13 -9.81
C LEU A 525 -0.89 -13.41 -9.30
N PRO A 526 -0.11 -14.11 -10.15
CA PRO A 526 0.29 -15.49 -9.82
C PRO A 526 1.30 -15.63 -8.68
N HIS A 527 2.15 -14.62 -8.45
CA HIS A 527 3.29 -14.73 -7.53
C HIS A 527 3.26 -13.69 -6.40
N CYS A 528 3.14 -12.42 -6.77
CA CYS A 528 3.09 -11.29 -5.84
C CYS A 528 2.23 -10.19 -6.45
N TYR A 529 1.47 -9.48 -5.63
CA TYR A 529 0.69 -8.33 -6.07
C TYR A 529 1.57 -7.10 -6.31
N GLN A 530 2.69 -6.96 -5.60
CA GLN A 530 3.50 -5.75 -5.61
C GLN A 530 4.51 -5.79 -6.77
N PRO A 531 4.49 -4.81 -7.70
CA PRO A 531 5.55 -4.64 -8.68
C PRO A 531 6.80 -4.08 -8.01
N ASN A 532 7.98 -4.43 -8.53
CA ASN A 532 9.23 -3.86 -8.07
C ASN A 532 10.10 -3.45 -9.25
N ASP A 533 10.49 -2.16 -9.27
CA ASP A 533 11.40 -1.61 -10.28
C ASP A 533 12.81 -2.21 -10.13
N SER A 534 13.18 -3.05 -11.08
CA SER A 534 14.46 -3.76 -11.13
C SER A 534 15.62 -2.86 -11.57
N ARG A 535 15.32 -1.65 -12.07
CA ARG A 535 16.31 -0.66 -12.51
C ARG A 535 16.76 0.26 -11.38
N ARG A 536 16.22 0.11 -10.17
CA ARG A 536 16.62 0.93 -9.01
C ARG A 536 18.09 0.67 -8.66
N LEU A 537 18.89 1.73 -8.82
CA LEU A 537 20.31 1.70 -8.55
C LEU A 537 20.58 1.52 -7.05
N ILE A 538 21.48 0.59 -6.75
CA ILE A 538 22.11 0.50 -5.43
C ILE A 538 23.46 1.21 -5.54
N GLY A 539 23.73 2.16 -4.65
CA GLY A 539 25.01 2.89 -4.65
C GLY A 539 26.21 1.94 -4.69
N GLU A 540 27.20 2.29 -5.51
CA GLU A 540 28.45 1.52 -5.66
C GLU A 540 29.24 1.50 -4.35
N ILE A 541 29.32 2.67 -3.70
CA ILE A 541 29.97 2.84 -2.42
C ILE A 541 28.98 2.49 -1.31
N THR A 542 29.33 1.49 -0.51
CA THR A 542 28.62 1.20 0.74
C THR A 542 29.31 1.98 1.86
N PRO A 543 28.59 2.82 2.62
CA PRO A 543 29.19 3.53 3.76
C PRO A 543 29.70 2.53 4.79
N THR A 544 30.65 2.95 5.62
CA THR A 544 31.16 2.14 6.74
C THR A 544 30.14 2.09 7.89
N ARG A 545 30.31 1.13 8.80
CA ARG A 545 29.51 1.04 10.03
C ARG A 545 29.68 2.31 10.89
N ALA A 546 30.92 2.77 11.09
CA ALA A 546 31.20 4.02 11.80
C ALA A 546 30.48 5.25 11.21
N GLU A 547 30.51 5.43 9.88
CA GLU A 547 29.80 6.54 9.20
C GLU A 547 28.28 6.49 9.42
N CYS A 548 27.73 5.29 9.65
CA CYS A 548 26.32 5.07 9.96
C CYS A 548 25.99 5.10 11.46
N GLY A 549 26.97 5.36 12.33
CA GLY A 549 26.81 5.31 13.79
C GLY A 549 26.59 3.89 14.34
N LEU A 550 26.96 2.87 13.56
CA LEU A 550 26.87 1.46 13.95
C LEU A 550 28.18 0.98 14.59
N PRO A 551 28.14 -0.01 15.49
CA PRO A 551 29.34 -0.61 16.04
C PRO A 551 30.06 -1.45 14.97
N GLU A 552 31.40 -1.37 14.94
CA GLU A 552 32.25 -2.13 13.99
C GLU A 552 32.01 -3.65 14.09
N GLN A 553 31.71 -4.15 15.28
CA GLN A 553 31.39 -5.55 15.55
C GLN A 553 30.02 -5.68 16.21
N GLY A 554 29.40 -6.86 16.07
CA GLY A 554 28.08 -7.15 16.62
C GLY A 554 27.01 -7.25 15.55
N PHE A 555 25.89 -7.85 15.94
CA PHE A 555 24.74 -8.12 15.07
C PHE A 555 23.89 -6.86 14.90
N VAL A 556 23.57 -6.48 13.67
CA VAL A 556 22.73 -5.30 13.38
C VAL A 556 21.34 -5.76 12.99
N PHE A 557 20.41 -5.72 13.94
CA PHE A 557 18.98 -5.78 13.61
C PHE A 557 18.57 -4.47 12.95
N CYS A 558 17.71 -4.51 11.94
CA CYS A 558 17.28 -3.32 11.20
C CYS A 558 15.77 -3.30 11.06
N SER A 559 15.13 -2.14 11.21
CA SER A 559 13.74 -1.93 10.82
C SER A 559 13.58 -0.52 10.29
N PHE A 560 13.60 -0.38 8.96
CA PHE A 560 13.41 0.92 8.31
C PHE A 560 11.93 1.24 8.03
N ASN A 561 11.04 0.73 8.87
CA ASN A 561 9.62 1.01 8.78
C ASN A 561 9.28 2.43 9.25
N ASN A 562 8.15 2.97 8.75
CA ASN A 562 7.53 4.13 9.37
C ASN A 562 7.19 3.82 10.83
N SER A 563 7.42 4.78 11.72
CA SER A 563 7.31 4.60 13.18
C SER A 563 5.94 4.15 13.67
N TYR A 564 4.84 4.58 13.03
CA TYR A 564 3.49 4.13 13.40
C TYR A 564 3.23 2.63 13.20
N LYS A 565 4.11 1.93 12.45
CA LYS A 565 4.03 0.47 12.30
C LYS A 565 4.65 -0.29 13.49
N ILE A 566 5.51 0.38 14.27
CA ILE A 566 6.15 -0.21 15.43
C ILE A 566 5.15 -0.25 16.58
N THR A 567 4.79 -1.45 17.00
CA THR A 567 3.86 -1.66 18.12
C THR A 567 4.63 -1.92 19.42
N PRO A 568 4.05 -1.61 20.59
CA PRO A 568 4.65 -1.95 21.88
C PRO A 568 5.03 -3.43 21.97
N ALA A 569 4.15 -4.33 21.51
CA ALA A 569 4.36 -5.77 21.54
C ALA A 569 5.58 -6.22 20.70
N PHE A 570 5.77 -5.69 19.49
CA PHE A 570 6.94 -6.04 18.67
C PHE A 570 8.21 -5.37 19.19
N PHE A 571 8.10 -4.16 19.74
CA PHE A 571 9.23 -3.51 20.39
C PHE A 571 9.70 -4.29 21.64
N ASP A 572 8.78 -4.87 22.41
CA ASP A 572 9.11 -5.78 23.53
C ASP A 572 9.97 -6.96 23.05
N ILE A 573 9.59 -7.59 21.93
CA ILE A 573 10.37 -8.67 21.30
C ILE A 573 11.76 -8.15 20.95
N TRP A 574 11.86 -7.00 20.28
CA TRP A 574 13.14 -6.45 19.87
C TRP A 574 14.05 -6.14 21.07
N MET A 575 13.50 -5.63 22.18
CA MET A 575 14.29 -5.41 23.40
C MET A 575 14.79 -6.72 24.03
N ARG A 576 13.97 -7.78 24.00
CA ARG A 576 14.41 -9.13 24.42
C ARG A 576 15.49 -9.69 23.50
N LEU A 577 15.40 -9.50 22.19
CA LEU A 577 16.43 -9.90 21.23
C LEU A 577 17.75 -9.16 21.48
N LEU A 578 17.70 -7.84 21.69
CA LEU A 578 18.88 -7.06 22.06
C LEU A 578 19.49 -7.60 23.36
N THR A 579 18.69 -7.87 24.38
CA THR A 579 19.18 -8.44 25.65
C THR A 579 19.85 -9.80 25.43
N ALA A 580 19.25 -10.66 24.60
CA ALA A 580 19.71 -12.02 24.36
C ALA A 580 20.95 -12.12 23.46
N ILE A 581 21.25 -11.09 22.66
CA ILE A 581 22.41 -11.01 21.77
C ILE A 581 23.31 -9.83 22.21
N PRO A 582 24.31 -10.07 23.08
CA PRO A 582 25.22 -9.02 23.55
C PRO A 582 25.94 -8.31 22.40
N GLY A 583 26.08 -6.98 22.50
CA GLY A 583 26.72 -6.16 21.48
C GLY A 583 25.90 -5.92 20.20
N SER A 584 24.70 -6.50 20.08
CA SER A 584 23.80 -6.16 18.96
C SER A 584 23.18 -4.77 19.10
N VAL A 585 22.76 -4.19 17.98
CA VAL A 585 22.02 -2.93 17.94
C VAL A 585 20.76 -3.08 17.10
N LEU A 586 19.78 -2.22 17.34
CA LEU A 586 18.60 -2.05 16.51
C LEU A 586 18.71 -0.74 15.74
N TRP A 587 18.74 -0.84 14.42
CA TRP A 587 18.88 0.28 13.50
C TRP A 587 17.52 0.66 12.91
N LEU A 588 17.07 1.88 13.20
CA LEU A 588 15.74 2.40 12.84
C LEU A 588 15.86 3.61 11.91
N LEU A 589 14.80 4.01 11.22
CA LEU A 589 14.78 5.30 10.52
C LEU A 589 14.75 6.46 11.51
N ASP A 590 15.52 7.50 11.23
CA ASP A 590 15.42 8.79 11.91
C ASP A 590 14.21 9.57 11.38
N ALA A 591 13.03 9.25 11.93
CA ALA A 591 11.78 9.88 11.52
C ALA A 591 11.70 11.34 11.98
N ASN A 592 11.92 11.58 13.27
CA ASN A 592 12.04 12.88 13.92
C ASN A 592 12.60 12.72 15.35
N ALA A 593 12.94 13.84 16.01
CA ALA A 593 13.50 13.84 17.36
C ALA A 593 12.57 13.21 18.42
N LEU A 594 11.25 13.42 18.32
CA LEU A 594 10.28 12.86 19.28
C LEU A 594 10.27 11.33 19.26
N VAL A 595 10.25 10.73 18.07
CA VAL A 595 10.30 9.27 17.90
C VAL A 595 11.58 8.72 18.54
N LYS A 596 12.73 9.36 18.28
CA LYS A 596 14.02 8.96 18.83
C LYS A 596 14.02 8.99 20.36
N ASP A 597 13.53 10.07 20.94
CA ASP A 597 13.47 10.24 22.39
C ASP A 597 12.48 9.28 23.05
N ASN A 598 11.30 9.10 22.46
CA ASN A 598 10.28 8.19 22.97
C ASN A 598 10.75 6.73 22.91
N LEU A 599 11.28 6.26 21.78
CA LEU A 599 11.78 4.89 21.67
C LEU A 599 12.97 4.63 22.61
N ARG A 600 13.84 5.62 22.83
CA ARG A 600 14.92 5.49 23.83
C ARG A 600 14.38 5.38 25.26
N LYS A 601 13.36 6.17 25.63
CA LYS A 601 12.68 6.04 26.92
C LYS A 601 12.03 4.66 27.06
N GLU A 602 11.39 4.17 26.01
CA GLU A 602 10.76 2.84 25.99
C GLU A 602 11.78 1.69 26.08
N ALA A 603 12.97 1.84 25.51
CA ALA A 603 14.07 0.88 25.69
C ALA A 603 14.59 0.87 27.13
N VAL A 604 14.78 2.04 27.74
CA VAL A 604 15.21 2.16 29.15
C VAL A 604 14.19 1.49 30.07
N LYS A 605 12.89 1.70 29.84
CA LYS A 605 11.80 1.02 30.60
C LYS A 605 11.89 -0.51 30.52
N ARG A 606 12.47 -1.05 29.44
CA ARG A 606 12.67 -2.49 29.19
C ARG A 606 14.06 -3.00 29.55
N GLY A 607 14.89 -2.17 30.20
CA GLY A 607 16.23 -2.54 30.65
C GLY A 607 17.30 -2.57 29.54
N VAL A 608 17.04 -1.96 28.39
CA VAL A 608 18.00 -1.86 27.28
C VAL A 608 18.60 -0.46 27.24
N ALA A 609 19.94 -0.38 27.15
CA ALA A 609 20.65 0.89 27.04
C ALA A 609 20.22 1.67 25.77
N PRO A 610 19.88 2.97 25.87
CA PRO A 610 19.32 3.74 24.77
C PRO A 610 20.28 3.91 23.58
N GLU A 611 21.58 3.74 23.78
CA GLU A 611 22.62 3.77 22.74
C GLU A 611 22.56 2.54 21.81
N ARG A 612 21.87 1.47 22.22
CA ARG A 612 21.65 0.29 21.36
C ARG A 612 20.58 0.51 20.29
N LEU A 613 19.87 1.63 20.36
CA LEU A 613 18.99 2.13 19.31
C LEU A 613 19.77 3.16 18.46
N VAL A 614 20.09 2.77 17.23
CA VAL A 614 20.77 3.62 16.24
C VAL A 614 19.74 4.13 15.25
N PHE A 615 19.86 5.39 14.81
CA PHE A 615 18.88 6.03 13.94
C PHE A 615 19.53 6.48 12.63
N ALA A 616 19.06 5.93 11.51
CA ALA A 616 19.56 6.19 10.17
C ALA A 616 18.91 7.46 9.58
N PRO A 617 19.70 8.50 9.23
CA PRO A 617 19.15 9.73 8.65
C PRO A 617 18.50 9.47 7.28
N LYS A 618 17.68 10.42 6.80
CA LYS A 618 17.20 10.40 5.41
C LYS A 618 18.38 10.63 4.46
N CYS A 619 18.43 9.86 3.38
CA CYS A 619 19.43 9.97 2.32
C CYS A 619 18.78 9.69 0.96
N SER A 620 19.55 9.78 -0.13
CA SER A 620 19.04 9.46 -1.47
C SER A 620 18.68 7.97 -1.61
N SER A 621 17.83 7.60 -2.58
CA SER A 621 17.44 6.19 -2.78
C SER A 621 18.65 5.27 -3.00
N PRO A 622 19.67 5.60 -3.81
CA PRO A 622 20.83 4.72 -4.00
C PRO A 622 21.65 4.52 -2.72
N GLU A 623 21.85 5.58 -1.92
CA GLU A 623 22.53 5.50 -0.62
C GLU A 623 21.71 4.70 0.40
N HIS A 624 20.39 4.88 0.39
CA HIS A 624 19.46 4.12 1.23
C HIS A 624 19.53 2.64 0.91
N LEU A 625 19.53 2.25 -0.37
CA LEU A 625 19.67 0.84 -0.76
C LEU A 625 21.07 0.30 -0.42
N ALA A 626 22.14 1.09 -0.62
CA ALA A 626 23.50 0.64 -0.33
C ALA A 626 23.71 0.33 1.15
N ARG A 627 23.20 1.18 2.06
CA ARG A 627 23.41 1.01 3.51
C ARG A 627 22.73 -0.24 4.09
N HIS A 628 21.72 -0.80 3.43
CA HIS A 628 21.09 -2.06 3.87
C HIS A 628 22.10 -3.21 3.97
N ARG A 629 23.19 -3.18 3.19
CA ARG A 629 24.28 -4.17 3.25
C ARG A 629 24.99 -4.22 4.61
N LEU A 630 24.86 -3.17 5.43
CA LEU A 630 25.45 -3.11 6.77
C LEU A 630 24.61 -3.81 7.84
N ALA A 631 23.32 -4.03 7.58
CA ALA A 631 22.41 -4.72 8.47
C ALA A 631 22.51 -6.24 8.32
N ASP A 632 22.21 -6.96 9.40
CA ASP A 632 22.25 -8.43 9.44
C ASP A 632 20.89 -9.09 9.20
N LEU A 633 19.85 -8.58 9.85
CA LEU A 633 18.50 -9.07 9.69
C LEU A 633 17.52 -7.91 9.75
N PHE A 634 16.64 -7.81 8.75
CA PHE A 634 15.51 -6.88 8.81
C PHE A 634 14.38 -7.50 9.64
N LEU A 635 13.92 -6.76 10.64
CA LEU A 635 12.82 -7.11 11.53
C LEU A 635 11.57 -6.36 11.09
N ASP A 636 10.58 -7.11 10.62
CA ASP A 636 9.28 -6.56 10.22
C ASP A 636 8.31 -6.38 11.42
N THR A 637 7.15 -5.80 11.14
CA THR A 637 6.13 -5.40 12.12
C THR A 637 4.75 -5.98 11.79
N LEU A 638 3.89 -6.14 12.80
CA LEU A 638 2.48 -6.56 12.69
C LEU A 638 1.62 -5.67 13.63
N PRO A 639 0.40 -5.23 13.28
CA PRO A 639 -0.49 -5.67 12.18
C PRO A 639 -0.18 -5.07 10.80
N TYR A 640 0.78 -4.16 10.71
CA TYR A 640 1.14 -3.48 9.47
C TYR A 640 2.59 -3.79 9.12
N ASN A 641 2.81 -4.63 8.10
CA ASN A 641 4.13 -5.02 7.61
C ASN A 641 4.88 -3.88 6.90
N ALA A 642 6.17 -4.09 6.72
CA ALA A 642 7.01 -3.47 5.72
C ALA A 642 6.48 -3.79 4.33
N HIS A 643 6.35 -2.76 3.51
CA HIS A 643 5.87 -2.88 2.14
C HIS A 643 7.06 -2.58 1.22
N THR A 644 7.16 -1.36 0.69
CA THR A 644 8.34 -0.90 -0.08
C THR A 644 9.66 -1.08 0.68
N THR A 645 9.66 -0.93 2.00
CA THR A 645 10.85 -1.13 2.84
C THR A 645 11.32 -2.58 2.88
N ALA A 646 10.41 -3.55 2.76
CA ALA A 646 10.77 -4.96 2.65
C ALA A 646 11.33 -5.27 1.26
N SER A 647 10.73 -4.75 0.19
CA SER A 647 11.29 -4.94 -1.15
C SER A 647 12.63 -4.24 -1.33
N ASP A 648 12.85 -3.07 -0.72
CA ASP A 648 14.16 -2.39 -0.64
C ASP A 648 15.23 -3.27 0.03
N ALA A 649 14.89 -3.86 1.19
CA ALA A 649 15.79 -4.76 1.90
C ALA A 649 16.13 -6.00 1.07
N LEU A 650 15.13 -6.67 0.49
CA LEU A 650 15.33 -7.84 -0.36
C LEU A 650 16.16 -7.50 -1.61
N TRP A 651 15.89 -6.36 -2.24
CA TRP A 651 16.65 -5.85 -3.39
C TRP A 651 18.12 -5.64 -3.00
N ALA A 652 18.38 -5.08 -1.81
CA ALA A 652 19.73 -4.87 -1.32
C ALA A 652 20.45 -6.13 -0.79
N GLY A 653 19.79 -7.29 -0.77
CA GLY A 653 20.36 -8.54 -0.27
C GLY A 653 20.28 -8.71 1.25
N LEU A 654 19.43 -7.93 1.93
CA LEU A 654 19.16 -8.05 3.36
C LEU A 654 17.94 -8.98 3.59
N PRO A 655 18.11 -10.13 4.29
CA PRO A 655 16.99 -11.00 4.64
C PRO A 655 15.96 -10.28 5.52
N VAL A 656 14.69 -10.50 5.23
CA VAL A 656 13.55 -9.93 5.98
C VAL A 656 12.85 -11.04 6.73
N LEU A 657 12.75 -10.91 8.06
CA LEU A 657 11.91 -11.77 8.89
C LEU A 657 10.57 -11.07 9.13
N THR A 658 9.46 -11.75 8.87
CA THR A 658 8.11 -11.20 9.09
C THR A 658 7.20 -12.14 9.87
N CYS A 659 6.19 -11.56 10.50
CA CYS A 659 5.08 -12.28 11.11
C CYS A 659 3.82 -11.94 10.30
N ALA A 660 3.22 -12.94 9.66
CA ALA A 660 2.00 -12.79 8.88
C ALA A 660 0.78 -12.70 9.80
N GLY A 661 -0.04 -11.67 9.58
CA GLY A 661 -1.35 -11.52 10.19
C GLY A 661 -2.48 -12.10 9.34
N ASP A 662 -3.69 -11.65 9.64
CA ASP A 662 -4.94 -12.04 8.96
C ASP A 662 -5.49 -10.94 8.03
N ARG A 663 -4.84 -9.76 7.96
CA ARG A 663 -5.20 -8.63 7.08
C ARG A 663 -4.15 -8.37 6.03
N PHE A 664 -4.56 -7.78 4.90
CA PHE A 664 -3.70 -7.43 3.76
C PHE A 664 -2.43 -6.70 4.21
N ALA A 665 -2.57 -5.60 4.97
CA ALA A 665 -1.43 -4.80 5.43
C ALA A 665 -0.40 -5.60 6.25
N GLY A 666 -0.82 -6.64 6.95
CA GLY A 666 0.00 -7.53 7.77
C GLY A 666 0.48 -8.80 7.06
N ARG A 667 0.32 -8.89 5.73
CA ARG A 667 0.72 -10.05 4.92
C ARG A 667 1.62 -9.69 3.74
N VAL A 668 1.87 -8.40 3.50
CA VAL A 668 2.65 -7.91 2.35
C VAL A 668 4.07 -8.48 2.35
N ALA A 669 4.82 -8.38 3.45
CA ALA A 669 6.19 -8.88 3.49
C ALA A 669 6.25 -10.40 3.27
N GLY A 670 5.24 -11.13 3.76
CA GLY A 670 5.11 -12.57 3.52
C GLY A 670 4.92 -12.88 2.04
N SER A 671 4.09 -12.12 1.32
CA SER A 671 3.94 -12.25 -0.14
C SER A 671 5.26 -12.02 -0.88
N LEU A 672 6.02 -10.98 -0.51
CA LEU A 672 7.35 -10.72 -1.09
C LEU A 672 8.32 -11.89 -0.86
N LEU A 673 8.33 -12.45 0.35
CA LEU A 673 9.18 -13.58 0.74
C LEU A 673 8.82 -14.87 -0.01
N GLN A 674 7.54 -15.11 -0.31
CA GLN A 674 7.12 -16.21 -1.18
C GLN A 674 7.69 -16.02 -2.59
N ALA A 675 7.53 -14.84 -3.17
CA ALA A 675 7.95 -14.55 -4.55
C ALA A 675 9.47 -14.53 -4.76
N ILE A 676 10.28 -14.23 -3.73
CA ILE A 676 11.76 -14.29 -3.77
C ILE A 676 12.32 -15.67 -3.37
N GLY A 677 11.47 -16.63 -2.99
CA GLY A 677 11.87 -17.99 -2.63
C GLY A 677 12.50 -18.13 -1.24
N LEU A 678 12.02 -17.36 -0.26
CA LEU A 678 12.42 -17.42 1.15
C LEU A 678 11.21 -17.61 2.11
N PRO A 679 10.30 -18.58 1.88
CA PRO A 679 9.10 -18.75 2.69
C PRO A 679 9.38 -19.08 4.16
N GLU A 680 10.56 -19.62 4.48
CA GLU A 680 10.95 -19.93 5.86
C GLU A 680 11.18 -18.70 6.75
N LEU A 681 11.19 -17.50 6.17
CA LEU A 681 11.27 -16.23 6.90
C LEU A 681 9.89 -15.64 7.19
N VAL A 682 8.82 -16.37 6.88
CA VAL A 682 7.44 -16.03 7.25
C VAL A 682 7.05 -16.83 8.48
N THR A 683 6.79 -16.13 9.59
CA THR A 683 6.23 -16.72 10.81
C THR A 683 4.75 -16.34 10.96
N PHE A 684 4.03 -17.02 11.85
CA PHE A 684 2.57 -16.84 12.03
C PHE A 684 2.17 -16.54 13.47
N SER A 685 3.16 -16.33 14.35
CA SER A 685 2.92 -15.90 15.72
C SER A 685 4.09 -15.03 16.22
N PRO A 686 3.84 -14.11 17.17
CA PRO A 686 4.91 -13.31 17.77
C PRO A 686 5.98 -14.17 18.47
N ALA A 687 5.61 -15.34 19.00
CA ALA A 687 6.54 -16.26 19.63
C ALA A 687 7.48 -16.94 18.61
N ASP A 688 6.94 -17.40 17.48
CA ASP A 688 7.74 -17.99 16.40
C ASP A 688 8.65 -16.94 15.75
N TYR A 689 8.14 -15.71 15.61
CA TYR A 689 8.92 -14.57 15.16
C TYR A 689 10.15 -14.32 16.04
N GLU A 690 9.96 -14.23 17.36
CA GLU A 690 11.05 -14.04 18.31
C GLU A 690 12.06 -15.21 18.28
N SER A 691 11.56 -16.44 18.29
CA SER A 691 12.39 -17.66 18.23
C SER A 691 13.25 -17.70 16.97
N GLN A 692 12.65 -17.42 15.81
CA GLN A 692 13.35 -17.42 14.52
C GLN A 692 14.37 -16.28 14.43
N ALA A 693 14.03 -15.07 14.91
CA ALA A 693 14.98 -13.96 14.97
C ALA A 693 16.21 -14.32 15.82
N LEU A 694 15.98 -14.93 16.99
CA LEU A 694 17.04 -15.33 17.90
C LEU A 694 17.92 -16.44 17.30
N ARG A 695 17.30 -17.40 16.61
CA ARG A 695 18.01 -18.47 15.91
C ARG A 695 18.92 -17.92 14.83
N LEU A 696 18.40 -17.05 13.95
CA LEU A 696 19.18 -16.41 12.89
C LEU A 696 20.33 -15.56 13.42
N ALA A 697 20.14 -14.90 14.56
CA ALA A 697 21.20 -14.12 15.21
C ALA A 697 22.30 -14.98 15.87
N ARG A 698 21.99 -16.23 16.23
CA ARG A 698 22.93 -17.17 16.88
C ARG A 698 23.62 -18.12 15.90
N GLU A 699 23.08 -18.29 14.70
CA GLU A 699 23.59 -19.22 13.67
C GLU A 699 24.06 -18.46 12.40
N PRO A 700 25.28 -17.89 12.38
CA PRO A 700 25.78 -17.11 11.24
C PRO A 700 25.78 -17.87 9.91
N SER A 701 26.01 -19.19 9.94
CA SER A 701 26.00 -20.04 8.75
C SER A 701 24.62 -20.12 8.10
N MET A 702 23.55 -20.19 8.90
CA MET A 702 22.17 -20.18 8.42
C MET A 702 21.84 -18.85 7.76
N LEU A 703 22.15 -17.73 8.43
CA LEU A 703 21.92 -16.40 7.89
C LEU A 703 22.73 -16.14 6.61
N GLN A 704 23.98 -16.60 6.55
CA GLN A 704 24.81 -16.50 5.35
C GLN A 704 24.23 -17.34 4.20
N GLY A 705 23.72 -18.54 4.49
CA GLY A 705 23.02 -19.37 3.51
C GLY A 705 21.78 -18.67 2.92
N LEU A 706 20.99 -18.01 3.77
CA LEU A 706 19.83 -17.21 3.34
C LEU A 706 20.26 -16.02 2.49
N ARG A 707 21.31 -15.29 2.87
CA ARG A 707 21.88 -14.19 2.07
C ARG A 707 22.35 -14.65 0.70
N HIS A 708 23.07 -15.76 0.62
CA HIS A 708 23.52 -16.32 -0.66
C HIS A 708 22.33 -16.71 -1.56
N ARG A 709 21.30 -17.34 -1.00
CA ARG A 709 20.06 -17.65 -1.74
C ARG A 709 19.35 -16.39 -2.20
N LEU A 710 19.18 -15.38 -1.35
CA LEU A 710 18.56 -14.11 -1.71
C LEU A 710 19.28 -13.45 -2.90
N VAL A 711 20.61 -13.36 -2.85
CA VAL A 711 21.42 -12.77 -3.92
C VAL A 711 21.29 -13.56 -5.22
N GLY A 712 21.30 -14.90 -5.16
CA GLY A 712 21.09 -15.76 -6.34
C GLY A 712 19.67 -15.68 -6.91
N ASN A 713 18.67 -15.53 -6.05
CA ASN A 713 17.26 -15.46 -6.41
C ASN A 713 16.85 -14.08 -6.97
N ARG A 714 17.58 -13.02 -6.60
CA ARG A 714 17.23 -11.63 -6.89
C ARG A 714 16.90 -11.35 -8.36
N LEU A 715 17.60 -11.98 -9.30
CA LEU A 715 17.40 -11.77 -10.74
C LEU A 715 16.77 -12.98 -11.45
N SER A 716 16.42 -14.04 -10.71
CA SER A 716 15.96 -15.31 -11.29
C SER A 716 14.57 -15.73 -10.80
N THR A 717 14.07 -15.13 -9.72
CA THR A 717 12.74 -15.39 -9.17
C THR A 717 11.75 -14.27 -9.52
N PRO A 718 10.43 -14.53 -9.45
CA PRO A 718 9.42 -13.59 -9.95
C PRO A 718 9.40 -12.19 -9.30
N LEU A 719 9.92 -12.01 -8.08
CA LEU A 719 9.72 -10.76 -7.32
C LEU A 719 10.25 -9.50 -8.04
N PHE A 720 11.38 -9.61 -8.73
CA PHE A 720 12.02 -8.52 -9.47
C PHE A 720 12.06 -8.76 -10.99
N ASP A 721 11.38 -9.80 -11.47
CA ASP A 721 11.15 -10.04 -12.90
C ASP A 721 9.93 -9.23 -13.36
N ILE A 722 10.16 -7.93 -13.50
CA ILE A 722 9.11 -6.96 -13.84
C ILE A 722 8.52 -7.18 -15.24
N GLU A 723 9.28 -7.75 -16.15
CA GLU A 723 8.83 -8.04 -17.51
C GLU A 723 7.75 -9.12 -17.46
N ARG A 724 8.04 -10.24 -16.80
CA ARG A 724 7.06 -11.29 -16.54
C ARG A 724 5.87 -10.77 -15.74
N TYR A 725 6.13 -10.00 -14.69
CA TYR A 725 5.08 -9.39 -13.89
C TYR A 725 4.12 -8.56 -14.75
N THR A 726 4.66 -7.73 -15.65
CA THR A 726 3.86 -6.86 -16.53
C THR A 726 2.95 -7.66 -17.43
N ARG A 727 3.41 -8.79 -17.99
CA ARG A 727 2.56 -9.69 -18.80
C ARG A 727 1.38 -10.26 -18.00
N HIS A 728 1.61 -10.64 -16.73
CA HIS A 728 0.55 -11.15 -15.85
C HIS A 728 -0.43 -10.06 -15.46
N TYR A 729 0.09 -8.87 -15.16
CA TYR A 729 -0.71 -7.70 -14.83
C TYR A 729 -1.61 -7.28 -16.00
N GLU A 730 -1.08 -7.21 -17.21
CA GLU A 730 -1.87 -6.97 -18.43
C GLU A 730 -2.92 -8.05 -18.68
N SER A 731 -2.59 -9.32 -18.43
CA SER A 731 -3.58 -10.41 -18.52
C SER A 731 -4.74 -10.20 -17.56
N ALA A 732 -4.47 -9.66 -16.36
CA ALA A 732 -5.50 -9.25 -15.41
C ALA A 732 -6.38 -8.13 -15.98
N LEU A 733 -5.78 -7.07 -16.52
CA LEU A 733 -6.50 -5.95 -17.13
C LEU A 733 -7.39 -6.40 -18.28
N THR A 734 -6.85 -7.23 -19.17
CA THR A 734 -7.60 -7.82 -20.30
C THR A 734 -8.77 -8.65 -19.81
N GLN A 735 -8.58 -9.51 -18.81
CA GLN A 735 -9.66 -10.34 -18.28
C GLN A 735 -10.76 -9.50 -17.60
N MET A 736 -10.41 -8.43 -16.86
CA MET A 736 -11.38 -7.50 -16.29
C MET A 736 -12.22 -6.84 -17.40
N TRP A 737 -11.56 -6.36 -18.45
CA TRP A 737 -12.22 -5.75 -19.59
C TRP A 737 -13.14 -6.74 -20.32
N GLU A 738 -12.65 -7.94 -20.61
CA GLU A 738 -13.42 -8.99 -21.29
C GLU A 738 -14.68 -9.37 -20.49
N ASN A 739 -14.61 -9.43 -19.17
CA ASN A 739 -15.79 -9.68 -18.34
C ASN A 739 -16.86 -8.61 -18.58
N TRP A 740 -16.50 -7.34 -18.51
CA TRP A 740 -17.44 -6.24 -18.72
C TRP A 740 -17.97 -6.20 -20.16
N ALA A 741 -17.08 -6.34 -21.15
CA ALA A 741 -17.42 -6.30 -22.56
C ALA A 741 -18.38 -7.44 -22.96
N ASN A 742 -18.26 -8.60 -22.33
CA ASN A 742 -19.16 -9.75 -22.52
C ASN A 742 -20.46 -9.68 -21.70
N GLY A 743 -20.67 -8.62 -20.91
CA GLY A 743 -21.90 -8.47 -20.12
C GLY A 743 -21.90 -9.21 -18.79
N HIS A 744 -20.75 -9.69 -18.33
CA HIS A 744 -20.64 -10.32 -17.02
C HIS A 744 -20.49 -9.27 -15.91
N GLU A 745 -21.13 -9.53 -14.77
CA GLU A 745 -20.85 -8.79 -13.53
C GLU A 745 -19.40 -9.04 -13.06
N PRO A 746 -18.77 -8.09 -12.36
CA PRO A 746 -17.47 -8.30 -11.75
C PRO A 746 -17.45 -9.56 -10.87
N GLN A 747 -16.49 -10.45 -11.11
CA GLN A 747 -16.26 -11.68 -10.36
C GLN A 747 -14.78 -11.86 -10.04
N GLY A 748 -14.48 -12.47 -8.89
CA GLY A 748 -13.08 -12.73 -8.52
C GLY A 748 -12.46 -13.82 -9.40
N PHE A 749 -11.18 -13.67 -9.75
CA PHE A 749 -10.46 -14.63 -10.58
C PHE A 749 -8.95 -14.62 -10.30
N ALA A 750 -8.27 -15.66 -10.74
CA ALA A 750 -6.81 -15.75 -10.67
C ALA A 750 -6.22 -15.78 -12.08
N ILE A 751 -5.21 -14.94 -12.31
CA ILE A 751 -4.35 -15.09 -13.48
C ILE A 751 -3.50 -16.32 -13.25
N ALA A 752 -3.67 -17.30 -14.12
CA ALA A 752 -2.76 -18.44 -14.18
C ALA A 752 -1.35 -17.91 -14.45
N SER A 753 -0.36 -18.39 -13.68
CA SER A 753 1.02 -18.18 -14.08
C SER A 753 1.19 -18.72 -15.49
N SER A 754 2.04 -18.11 -16.32
CA SER A 754 2.37 -18.68 -17.64
C SER A 754 2.92 -20.12 -17.56
N LEU A 755 3.29 -20.60 -16.35
CA LEU A 755 3.60 -22.00 -16.05
C LEU A 755 2.35 -22.88 -15.84
N GLU A 756 1.17 -22.31 -15.59
CA GLU A 756 -0.10 -23.01 -15.37
C GLU A 756 -1.01 -23.01 -16.60
N ARG A 757 -0.98 -21.99 -17.47
CA ARG A 757 -1.63 -22.10 -18.79
C ARG A 757 -0.95 -23.16 -19.65
N GLU A 758 0.36 -23.35 -19.53
CA GLU A 758 1.06 -24.48 -20.15
C GLU A 758 0.78 -25.81 -19.45
N ARG A 759 0.54 -25.86 -18.13
CA ARG A 759 0.16 -27.10 -17.40
C ARG A 759 -1.31 -27.51 -17.52
N HIS A 760 -2.22 -26.60 -17.88
CA HIS A 760 -3.66 -26.90 -17.95
C HIS A 760 -4.28 -26.77 -19.35
N ALA A 761 -3.69 -26.01 -20.28
CA ALA A 761 -4.13 -26.00 -21.67
C ALA A 761 -3.37 -26.99 -22.57
N ASN A 762 -2.21 -27.47 -22.12
CA ASN A 762 -1.52 -28.62 -22.70
C ASN A 762 -1.22 -29.61 -21.59
N ALA A 763 -2.00 -30.70 -21.50
CA ALA A 763 -1.38 -31.96 -21.13
C ALA A 763 -0.38 -32.31 -22.25
N ALA A 764 0.77 -31.63 -22.25
CA ALA A 764 1.92 -32.08 -23.02
C ALA A 764 2.34 -33.42 -22.40
N PRO A 765 2.61 -34.44 -23.23
CA PRO A 765 2.83 -35.80 -22.78
C PRO A 765 3.92 -35.80 -21.71
N THR A 766 3.72 -36.63 -20.68
CA THR A 766 4.80 -37.03 -19.78
C THR A 766 6.00 -37.40 -20.65
N VAL A 767 7.13 -36.72 -20.48
CA VAL A 767 8.35 -37.05 -21.22
C VAL A 767 8.88 -38.32 -20.58
N GLU A 768 8.44 -39.46 -21.12
CA GLU A 768 8.86 -40.78 -20.67
C GLU A 768 10.23 -41.12 -21.24
N ARG A 769 11.08 -41.72 -20.41
CA ARG A 769 12.30 -42.36 -20.89
C ARG A 769 11.93 -43.58 -21.72
N VAL A 770 12.58 -43.74 -22.87
CA VAL A 770 12.53 -44.98 -23.64
C VAL A 770 13.19 -46.07 -22.82
N ALA A 771 12.37 -47.00 -22.31
CA ALA A 771 12.82 -48.03 -21.39
C ALA A 771 13.86 -48.97 -22.03
N TYR A 772 14.94 -49.27 -21.31
CA TYR A 772 15.88 -50.31 -21.71
C TYR A 772 15.24 -51.69 -21.54
N ARG A 773 15.01 -52.40 -22.65
CA ARG A 773 14.47 -53.78 -22.63
C ARG A 773 15.53 -54.84 -22.32
N ALA A 774 16.80 -54.49 -22.47
CA ALA A 774 17.97 -55.30 -22.21
C ALA A 774 19.10 -54.39 -21.70
N CYS A 775 20.09 -54.93 -21.02
CA CYS A 775 21.30 -54.17 -20.68
C CYS A 775 21.94 -53.60 -21.95
N PRO A 776 22.13 -52.27 -22.07
CA PRO A 776 22.62 -51.64 -23.30
C PRO A 776 24.09 -51.95 -23.62
N LEU A 777 24.79 -52.65 -22.73
CA LEU A 777 26.14 -53.14 -22.99
C LEU A 777 26.17 -54.62 -23.41
N CYS A 778 25.60 -55.54 -22.63
CA CYS A 778 25.75 -56.98 -22.89
C CYS A 778 24.51 -57.67 -23.45
N GLY A 779 23.36 -56.97 -23.54
CA GLY A 779 22.11 -57.55 -24.03
C GLY A 779 21.39 -58.49 -23.07
N SER A 780 21.87 -58.66 -21.83
CA SER A 780 21.17 -59.49 -20.82
C SER A 780 19.84 -58.88 -20.40
N HIS A 781 18.83 -59.74 -20.17
CA HIS A 781 17.51 -59.37 -19.65
C HIS A 781 17.42 -59.40 -18.11
N GLU A 782 18.50 -59.76 -17.41
CA GLU A 782 18.53 -59.82 -15.93
C GLU A 782 19.23 -58.59 -15.32
N PHE A 783 18.45 -57.57 -14.99
CA PHE A 783 18.93 -56.33 -14.37
C PHE A 783 17.93 -55.76 -13.33
N PRO A 784 17.93 -56.26 -12.09
CA PRO A 784 17.03 -55.74 -11.05
C PRO A 784 17.26 -54.25 -10.75
N ALA A 785 16.22 -53.58 -10.26
CA ALA A 785 16.31 -52.22 -9.74
C ALA A 785 17.23 -52.16 -8.50
N VAL A 786 18.01 -51.10 -8.41
CA VAL A 786 19.01 -50.82 -7.37
C VAL A 786 18.48 -49.74 -6.43
N LEU A 787 18.03 -48.60 -6.98
CA LEU A 787 17.49 -47.48 -6.22
C LEU A 787 16.65 -46.54 -7.09
N GLY A 788 15.71 -45.83 -6.47
CA GLY A 788 15.06 -44.65 -7.04
C GLY A 788 15.73 -43.38 -6.52
N ALA A 789 16.09 -42.47 -7.41
CA ALA A 789 16.78 -41.22 -7.12
C ALA A 789 15.88 -40.02 -7.42
N ASP A 790 15.74 -39.13 -6.45
CA ASP A 790 14.99 -37.87 -6.60
C ASP A 790 15.79 -36.89 -7.47
N CYS A 791 15.34 -36.70 -8.70
CA CYS A 791 15.95 -35.78 -9.67
C CYS A 791 15.23 -34.42 -9.72
N SER A 792 14.14 -34.23 -8.95
CA SER A 792 13.38 -32.96 -8.93
C SER A 792 14.19 -31.75 -8.44
N LYS A 793 15.31 -32.01 -7.76
CA LYS A 793 16.24 -31.02 -7.24
C LYS A 793 17.39 -30.68 -8.19
N HIS A 794 17.46 -31.35 -9.34
CA HIS A 794 18.53 -31.10 -10.31
C HIS A 794 18.35 -29.72 -10.98
N PRO A 795 19.42 -28.93 -11.21
CA PRO A 795 19.30 -27.56 -11.73
C PRO A 795 18.60 -27.43 -13.09
N ILE A 796 18.65 -28.48 -13.91
CA ILE A 796 17.99 -28.54 -15.22
C ILE A 796 16.71 -29.37 -15.22
N TYR A 797 16.19 -29.75 -14.04
CA TYR A 797 14.93 -30.51 -13.93
C TYR A 797 13.77 -29.74 -14.56
N HIS A 798 13.02 -30.45 -15.42
CA HIS A 798 11.79 -29.96 -16.01
C HIS A 798 10.59 -30.71 -15.42
N PRO A 799 9.50 -30.03 -15.01
CA PRO A 799 8.32 -30.69 -14.42
C PRO A 799 7.63 -31.74 -15.31
N SER A 800 7.91 -31.77 -16.62
CA SER A 800 7.45 -32.82 -17.54
C SER A 800 8.14 -34.18 -17.33
N LEU A 801 9.21 -34.22 -16.53
CA LEU A 801 9.94 -35.43 -16.16
C LEU A 801 9.42 -36.02 -14.85
N PRO A 802 9.38 -37.36 -14.73
CA PRO A 802 9.17 -38.02 -13.43
C PRO A 802 10.18 -37.51 -12.41
N PRO A 803 9.77 -37.16 -11.18
CA PRO A 803 10.67 -36.64 -10.15
C PRO A 803 11.62 -37.70 -9.59
N VAL A 804 11.38 -38.98 -9.91
CA VAL A 804 12.20 -40.11 -9.50
C VAL A 804 12.67 -40.87 -10.73
N MET A 805 13.98 -41.07 -10.82
CA MET A 805 14.66 -41.90 -11.80
C MET A 805 15.06 -43.23 -11.15
N ASN A 806 14.86 -44.35 -11.82
CA ASN A 806 15.19 -45.68 -11.28
C ASN A 806 16.48 -46.23 -11.91
N TRP A 807 17.42 -46.65 -11.06
CA TRP A 807 18.66 -47.27 -11.50
C TRP A 807 18.56 -48.79 -11.41
N HIS A 808 19.23 -49.48 -12.33
CA HIS A 808 19.28 -50.92 -12.48
C HIS A 808 20.73 -51.41 -12.54
N GLU A 809 21.00 -52.63 -12.09
CA GLU A 809 22.32 -53.27 -12.20
C GLU A 809 22.21 -54.60 -12.95
N CYS A 810 22.97 -54.74 -14.03
CA CYS A 810 23.00 -55.97 -14.83
C CYS A 810 23.79 -57.09 -14.15
N ARG A 811 23.15 -58.23 -13.86
CA ARG A 811 23.83 -59.38 -13.21
C ARG A 811 24.93 -60.02 -14.04
N ALA A 812 24.81 -59.95 -15.37
CA ALA A 812 25.77 -60.60 -16.27
C ALA A 812 27.10 -59.83 -16.40
N CYS A 813 27.07 -58.50 -16.30
CA CYS A 813 28.27 -57.67 -16.53
C CYS A 813 28.55 -56.61 -15.46
N GLY A 814 27.69 -56.45 -14.46
CA GLY A 814 27.83 -55.44 -13.39
C GLY A 814 27.65 -54.00 -13.86
N HIS A 815 27.02 -53.78 -15.02
CA HIS A 815 26.73 -52.44 -15.53
C HIS A 815 25.55 -51.81 -14.82
N VAL A 816 25.69 -50.56 -14.38
CA VAL A 816 24.64 -49.80 -13.71
C VAL A 816 24.10 -48.73 -14.65
N PHE A 817 22.79 -48.72 -14.86
CA PHE A 817 22.13 -47.82 -15.82
C PHE A 817 20.72 -47.45 -15.37
N THR A 818 20.18 -46.35 -15.88
CA THR A 818 18.83 -45.89 -15.56
C THR A 818 17.77 -46.74 -16.26
N GLU A 819 16.49 -46.58 -15.89
CA GLU A 819 15.37 -47.35 -16.45
C GLU A 819 15.20 -47.17 -17.96
N GLY A 820 15.72 -46.06 -18.49
CA GLY A 820 15.65 -45.70 -19.90
C GLY A 820 16.42 -44.43 -20.23
N TYR A 821 16.37 -44.04 -21.50
CA TYR A 821 17.02 -42.84 -22.04
C TYR A 821 16.02 -41.89 -22.68
N PHE A 822 16.41 -40.63 -22.91
CA PHE A 822 15.56 -39.71 -23.68
C PHE A 822 15.77 -39.93 -25.18
N ASP A 823 14.68 -40.01 -25.94
CA ASP A 823 14.77 -39.92 -27.40
C ASP A 823 15.20 -38.51 -27.84
N ALA A 824 15.44 -38.32 -29.14
CA ALA A 824 15.97 -37.05 -29.66
C ALA A 824 15.03 -35.86 -29.39
N ASP A 825 13.71 -36.08 -29.45
CA ASP A 825 12.71 -35.05 -29.23
C ASP A 825 12.65 -34.66 -27.74
N ALA A 826 12.57 -35.65 -26.85
CA ALA A 826 12.65 -35.47 -25.40
C ALA A 826 13.96 -34.82 -24.96
N ALA A 827 15.10 -35.26 -25.50
CA ALA A 827 16.42 -34.71 -25.22
C ALA A 827 16.52 -33.24 -25.64
N SER A 828 15.94 -32.86 -26.78
CA SER A 828 15.95 -31.46 -27.25
C SER A 828 15.18 -30.50 -26.34
N ILE A 829 14.17 -31.02 -25.61
CA ILE A 829 13.37 -30.26 -24.65
C ILE A 829 14.05 -30.23 -23.27
N VAL A 830 14.54 -31.38 -22.81
CA VAL A 830 15.18 -31.54 -21.49
C VAL A 830 16.56 -30.85 -21.45
N PHE A 831 17.31 -30.89 -22.55
CA PHE A 831 18.66 -30.30 -22.65
C PHE A 831 18.69 -28.95 -23.39
N ALA A 832 17.54 -28.29 -23.56
CA ALA A 832 17.45 -26.99 -24.23
C ALA A 832 18.24 -25.87 -23.52
N LYS A 833 18.51 -26.02 -22.22
CA LYS A 833 19.23 -25.04 -21.40
C LYS A 833 20.65 -25.51 -21.12
N THR A 834 21.64 -24.73 -21.57
CA THR A 834 23.03 -24.93 -21.18
C THR A 834 23.19 -24.56 -19.70
N HIS A 835 23.73 -25.48 -18.88
CA HIS A 835 24.11 -25.14 -17.52
C HIS A 835 25.13 -23.98 -17.56
N PRO A 836 25.02 -22.92 -16.73
CA PRO A 836 25.89 -21.74 -16.83
C PRO A 836 27.38 -22.08 -16.89
N ASN A 837 27.83 -23.05 -16.09
CA ASN A 837 29.21 -23.54 -16.06
C ASN A 837 29.72 -24.20 -17.36
N GLN A 838 28.83 -24.54 -18.29
CA GLN A 838 29.13 -25.18 -19.57
C GLN A 838 28.97 -24.21 -20.75
N THR A 839 28.77 -22.92 -20.48
CA THR A 839 28.73 -21.88 -21.51
C THR A 839 30.14 -21.62 -22.03
N VAL A 840 30.31 -21.53 -23.35
CA VAL A 840 31.61 -21.27 -23.99
C VAL A 840 32.26 -20.02 -23.38
N GLY A 841 33.50 -20.18 -22.88
CA GLY A 841 34.26 -19.10 -22.24
C GLY A 841 34.07 -18.97 -20.72
N TYR A 842 33.20 -19.74 -20.09
CA TYR A 842 32.99 -19.70 -18.64
C TYR A 842 34.21 -20.21 -17.84
N ASP A 843 34.66 -19.44 -16.84
CA ASP A 843 35.73 -19.79 -15.88
C ASP A 843 37.04 -20.30 -16.53
N MET A 844 37.39 -19.74 -17.69
CA MET A 844 38.52 -20.19 -18.50
C MET A 844 39.86 -20.15 -17.76
N GLU A 845 40.13 -19.09 -16.99
CA GLU A 845 41.41 -18.93 -16.28
C GLU A 845 41.66 -20.04 -15.26
N ARG A 846 40.61 -20.51 -14.56
CA ARG A 846 40.74 -21.59 -13.58
C ARG A 846 40.78 -22.97 -14.21
N GLN A 847 40.05 -23.17 -15.31
CA GLN A 847 39.97 -24.46 -16.00
C GLN A 847 41.21 -24.73 -16.86
N ARG A 848 41.86 -23.69 -17.38
CA ARG A 848 43.02 -23.81 -18.27
C ARG A 848 44.19 -24.60 -17.67
N PRO A 849 44.65 -24.38 -16.41
CA PRO A 849 45.69 -25.21 -15.80
C PRO A 849 45.33 -26.70 -15.71
N VAL A 850 44.05 -27.02 -15.49
CA VAL A 850 43.57 -28.41 -15.44
C VAL A 850 43.57 -29.02 -16.83
N SER A 851 43.03 -28.30 -17.82
CA SER A 851 43.04 -28.69 -19.23
C SER A 851 44.48 -28.90 -19.75
N ALA A 852 45.44 -28.05 -19.36
CA ALA A 852 46.82 -28.15 -19.79
C ALA A 852 47.48 -29.48 -19.37
N LYS A 853 47.19 -29.96 -18.14
CA LYS A 853 47.67 -31.27 -17.67
C LYS A 853 47.03 -32.45 -18.40
N ILE A 854 45.79 -32.29 -18.87
CA ILE A 854 45.12 -33.29 -19.71
C ILE A 854 45.79 -33.32 -21.08
N VAL A 855 45.91 -32.17 -21.73
CA VAL A 855 46.53 -32.03 -23.05
C VAL A 855 47.97 -32.52 -23.04
N GLU A 856 48.78 -32.18 -22.02
CA GLU A 856 50.16 -32.67 -21.88
C GLU A 856 50.23 -34.20 -21.92
N ARG A 857 49.37 -34.89 -21.16
CA ARG A 857 49.37 -36.36 -21.10
C ARG A 857 48.93 -37.00 -22.41
N VAL A 858 47.95 -36.40 -23.08
CA VAL A 858 47.49 -36.86 -24.40
C VAL A 858 48.56 -36.62 -25.47
N ALA A 859 49.22 -35.47 -25.45
CA ALA A 859 50.26 -35.08 -26.40
C ALA A 859 51.48 -36.00 -26.37
N ARG A 860 51.77 -36.65 -25.23
CA ARG A 860 52.83 -37.69 -25.13
C ARG A 860 52.56 -38.91 -26.02
N ARG A 861 51.32 -39.12 -26.46
CA ARG A 861 50.89 -40.26 -27.27
C ARG A 861 50.49 -39.87 -28.69
N ALA A 862 49.90 -38.69 -28.86
CA ALA A 862 49.62 -38.09 -30.16
C ALA A 862 50.10 -36.65 -30.14
N PRO A 863 51.33 -36.33 -30.62
CA PRO A 863 51.94 -35.01 -30.41
C PRO A 863 51.33 -33.91 -31.28
N GLU A 864 50.63 -34.27 -32.37
CA GLU A 864 50.04 -33.33 -33.32
C GLU A 864 48.86 -33.95 -34.08
N GLY A 865 48.09 -33.09 -34.78
CA GLY A 865 46.98 -33.46 -35.64
C GLY A 865 45.67 -32.79 -35.24
N ARG A 866 44.53 -33.38 -35.65
CA ARG A 866 43.19 -32.86 -35.34
C ARG A 866 42.67 -33.41 -34.02
N TRP A 867 42.19 -32.52 -33.16
CA TRP A 867 41.61 -32.83 -31.85
C TRP A 867 40.10 -32.61 -31.91
N LEU A 868 39.31 -33.69 -31.81
CA LEU A 868 37.86 -33.60 -31.68
C LEU A 868 37.47 -33.58 -30.20
N ASP A 869 36.86 -32.50 -29.74
CA ASP A 869 36.30 -32.41 -28.39
C ASP A 869 34.78 -32.58 -28.43
N VAL A 870 34.31 -33.73 -27.96
CA VAL A 870 32.90 -34.11 -27.95
C VAL A 870 32.29 -33.66 -26.62
N GLY A 871 31.16 -32.95 -26.66
CA GLY A 871 30.55 -32.35 -25.48
C GLY A 871 31.44 -31.28 -24.83
N PHE A 872 32.11 -30.45 -25.64
CA PHE A 872 33.20 -29.55 -25.22
C PHE A 872 32.83 -28.55 -24.10
N GLY A 873 31.55 -28.39 -23.77
CA GLY A 873 31.10 -27.58 -22.64
C GLY A 873 31.56 -26.12 -22.77
N ASN A 874 32.31 -25.63 -21.79
CA ASN A 874 32.84 -24.27 -21.83
C ASN A 874 34.00 -24.06 -22.84
N GLY A 875 34.45 -25.11 -23.53
CA GLY A 875 35.50 -25.07 -24.54
C GLY A 875 36.93 -25.10 -23.99
N SER A 876 37.12 -25.18 -22.67
CA SER A 876 38.47 -25.02 -22.07
C SER A 876 39.49 -26.05 -22.54
N LEU A 877 39.09 -27.31 -22.68
CA LEU A 877 39.98 -28.38 -23.14
C LEU A 877 40.39 -28.15 -24.60
N LEU A 878 39.40 -27.86 -25.45
CA LEU A 878 39.58 -27.53 -26.87
C LEU A 878 40.53 -26.34 -27.08
N PHE A 879 40.33 -25.22 -26.40
CA PHE A 879 41.20 -24.05 -26.53
C PHE A 879 42.62 -24.32 -26.04
N THR A 880 42.76 -25.12 -24.98
CA THR A 880 44.10 -25.49 -24.48
C THR A 880 44.82 -26.44 -25.43
N ALA A 881 44.10 -27.31 -26.15
CA ALA A 881 44.71 -28.18 -27.16
C ALA A 881 45.27 -27.35 -28.34
N GLU A 882 44.59 -26.28 -28.75
CA GLU A 882 45.08 -25.36 -29.79
C GLU A 882 46.42 -24.72 -29.39
N GLU A 883 46.55 -24.26 -28.14
CA GLU A 883 47.79 -23.67 -27.61
C GLU A 883 48.99 -24.65 -27.69
N TRP A 884 48.73 -25.96 -27.72
CA TRP A 884 49.72 -27.03 -27.85
C TRP A 884 49.96 -27.46 -29.31
N GLY A 885 49.35 -26.78 -30.29
CA GLY A 885 49.57 -27.00 -31.71
C GLY A 885 48.60 -28.00 -32.38
N PHE A 886 47.53 -28.42 -31.71
CA PHE A 886 46.48 -29.21 -32.34
C PHE A 886 45.54 -28.34 -33.18
N LEU A 887 44.87 -28.97 -34.15
CA LEU A 887 43.76 -28.36 -34.89
C LEU A 887 42.43 -28.76 -34.21
N PRO A 888 41.82 -27.86 -33.39
CA PRO A 888 40.60 -28.18 -32.65
C PRO A 888 39.37 -28.27 -33.54
N VAL A 889 38.50 -29.24 -33.23
CA VAL A 889 37.16 -29.41 -33.80
C VAL A 889 36.17 -29.66 -32.66
N GLY A 890 35.11 -28.88 -32.58
CA GLY A 890 34.07 -29.02 -31.55
C GLY A 890 32.88 -29.87 -32.04
N LEU A 891 32.36 -30.74 -31.19
CA LEU A 891 31.10 -31.46 -31.44
C LEU A 891 30.21 -31.37 -30.18
N ASP A 892 29.01 -30.79 -30.30
CA ASP A 892 28.10 -30.65 -29.16
C ASP A 892 26.64 -30.67 -29.66
N LEU A 893 25.72 -31.22 -28.86
CA LEU A 893 24.29 -31.26 -29.21
C LEU A 893 23.59 -29.92 -28.97
N ARG A 894 24.23 -28.97 -28.26
CA ARG A 894 23.68 -27.65 -27.94
C ARG A 894 24.03 -26.63 -29.02
N LYS A 895 22.99 -26.22 -29.76
CA LYS A 895 23.09 -25.27 -30.88
C LYS A 895 23.79 -23.96 -30.51
N ASP A 896 23.54 -23.42 -29.33
CA ASP A 896 24.13 -22.14 -28.90
C ASP A 896 25.63 -22.23 -28.61
N ASN A 897 26.08 -23.35 -28.03
CA ASN A 897 27.51 -23.60 -27.79
C ASN A 897 28.26 -23.76 -29.12
N VAL A 898 27.69 -24.53 -30.05
CA VAL A 898 28.24 -24.70 -31.41
C VAL A 898 28.30 -23.37 -32.14
N ARG A 899 27.24 -22.56 -32.07
CA ARG A 899 27.21 -21.22 -32.67
C ARG A 899 28.30 -20.32 -32.08
N SER A 900 28.49 -20.34 -30.76
CA SER A 900 29.51 -19.54 -30.08
C SER A 900 30.92 -19.91 -30.53
N LEU A 901 31.21 -21.20 -30.66
CA LEU A 901 32.53 -21.68 -31.12
C LEU A 901 32.78 -21.33 -32.60
N ASN A 902 31.75 -21.47 -33.46
CA ASN A 902 31.82 -21.07 -34.86
C ASN A 902 32.05 -19.56 -35.04
N VAL A 903 31.44 -18.71 -34.20
CA VAL A 903 31.67 -17.25 -34.19
C VAL A 903 33.13 -16.91 -33.86
N LEU A 904 33.78 -17.72 -33.04
CA LEU A 904 35.20 -17.57 -32.70
C LEU A 904 36.14 -18.13 -33.79
N GLY A 905 35.61 -18.68 -34.89
CA GLY A 905 36.38 -19.16 -36.04
C GLY A 905 36.79 -20.63 -35.99
N TYR A 906 36.30 -21.39 -35.01
CA TYR A 906 36.59 -22.83 -34.89
C TYR A 906 35.62 -23.67 -35.73
N GLU A 907 36.09 -24.83 -36.22
CA GLU A 907 35.23 -25.84 -36.84
C GLU A 907 34.37 -26.50 -35.75
N ALA A 908 33.04 -26.27 -35.75
CA ALA A 908 32.15 -26.86 -34.77
C ALA A 908 30.83 -27.38 -35.38
N HIS A 909 30.43 -28.58 -34.98
CA HIS A 909 29.26 -29.29 -35.53
C HIS A 909 28.19 -29.57 -34.45
N CYS A 910 26.92 -29.39 -34.82
CA CYS A 910 25.76 -29.68 -33.97
C CYS A 910 25.17 -31.05 -34.31
N LEU A 911 25.92 -32.13 -34.08
CA LEU A 911 25.60 -33.50 -34.47
C LEU A 911 25.94 -34.49 -33.35
N SER A 912 25.37 -35.70 -33.40
CA SER A 912 25.86 -36.82 -32.60
C SER A 912 27.24 -37.29 -33.12
N ILE A 913 28.02 -37.99 -32.29
CA ILE A 913 29.32 -38.51 -32.72
C ILE A 913 29.16 -39.61 -33.78
N GLU A 914 28.06 -40.34 -33.72
CA GLU A 914 27.69 -41.39 -34.66
C GLU A 914 27.46 -40.85 -36.08
N ASP A 915 26.89 -39.65 -36.17
CA ASP A 915 26.55 -38.96 -37.43
C ASP A 915 27.72 -38.16 -38.01
N LEU A 916 28.80 -37.97 -37.25
CA LEU A 916 29.97 -37.25 -37.75
C LEU A 916 30.70 -38.12 -38.80
N GLY A 917 30.86 -37.56 -40.00
CA GLY A 917 31.62 -38.17 -41.10
C GLY A 917 33.13 -38.05 -40.93
N ASP A 918 33.86 -38.40 -41.99
CA ASP A 918 35.32 -38.31 -42.11
C ASP A 918 36.13 -39.33 -41.26
N ASP A 919 35.94 -40.61 -41.58
CA ASP A 919 36.65 -41.72 -40.95
C ASP A 919 38.19 -41.56 -40.98
N GLY A 920 38.83 -41.82 -39.83
CA GLY A 920 40.27 -41.74 -39.68
C GLY A 920 40.87 -40.31 -39.69
N ARG A 921 40.06 -39.25 -39.60
CA ARG A 921 40.52 -37.85 -39.66
C ARG A 921 41.22 -37.36 -38.39
N TYR A 922 40.90 -37.92 -37.23
CA TYR A 922 41.30 -37.36 -35.93
C TYR A 922 42.50 -38.10 -35.33
N SER A 923 43.46 -37.35 -34.78
CA SER A 923 44.56 -37.90 -34.00
C SER A 923 44.20 -38.08 -32.53
N VAL A 924 43.28 -37.23 -32.04
CA VAL A 924 42.74 -37.26 -30.69
C VAL A 924 41.22 -37.07 -30.73
N ILE A 925 40.51 -37.87 -29.93
CA ILE A 925 39.13 -37.60 -29.54
C ILE A 925 39.07 -37.49 -28.02
N SER A 926 38.55 -36.38 -27.49
CA SER A 926 38.19 -36.24 -26.08
C SER A 926 36.68 -36.35 -25.90
N MET A 927 36.30 -37.13 -24.90
CA MET A 927 34.93 -37.39 -24.48
C MET A 927 34.89 -37.28 -22.95
N ALA A 928 34.99 -36.04 -22.45
CA ALA A 928 34.95 -35.74 -21.03
C ALA A 928 33.51 -35.50 -20.59
N ASP A 929 33.02 -36.31 -19.65
CA ASP A 929 31.64 -36.31 -19.19
C ASP A 929 30.64 -36.53 -20.36
N VAL A 930 30.92 -37.52 -21.21
CA VAL A 930 30.14 -37.83 -22.42
C VAL A 930 29.64 -39.26 -22.46
N LEU A 931 30.51 -40.24 -22.22
CA LEU A 931 30.18 -41.64 -22.47
C LEU A 931 29.03 -42.14 -21.59
N GLU A 932 28.94 -41.62 -20.36
CA GLU A 932 27.87 -41.82 -19.40
C GLU A 932 26.53 -41.17 -19.78
N HIS A 933 26.59 -40.18 -20.69
CA HIS A 933 25.45 -39.41 -21.21
C HIS A 933 24.98 -39.92 -22.58
N LEU A 934 25.66 -40.89 -23.19
CA LEU A 934 25.22 -41.50 -24.44
C LEU A 934 24.25 -42.65 -24.16
N PRO A 935 23.04 -42.69 -24.77
CA PRO A 935 22.10 -43.80 -24.60
C PRO A 935 22.68 -45.19 -24.92
N PHE A 936 23.61 -45.24 -25.88
CA PHE A 936 24.26 -46.49 -26.28
C PHE A 936 25.77 -46.28 -26.33
N PRO A 937 26.48 -46.45 -25.20
CA PRO A 937 27.93 -46.20 -25.10
C PRO A 937 28.77 -46.98 -26.13
N LYS A 938 28.31 -48.17 -26.52
CA LYS A 938 28.94 -48.97 -27.59
C LYS A 938 28.93 -48.27 -28.94
N ALA A 939 27.83 -47.63 -29.30
CA ALA A 939 27.70 -46.89 -30.56
C ALA A 939 28.65 -45.69 -30.56
N GLY A 940 28.69 -44.92 -29.47
CA GLY A 940 29.63 -43.82 -29.31
C GLY A 940 31.10 -44.24 -29.39
N LEU A 941 31.48 -45.35 -28.75
CA LEU A 941 32.85 -45.88 -28.84
C LEU A 941 33.17 -46.42 -30.24
N ALA A 942 32.21 -47.06 -30.92
CA ALA A 942 32.41 -47.51 -32.30
C ALA A 942 32.60 -46.32 -33.26
N ALA A 943 31.84 -45.24 -33.06
CA ALA A 943 32.01 -43.99 -33.81
C ALA A 943 33.36 -43.33 -33.53
N ALA A 944 33.75 -43.21 -32.26
CA ALA A 944 35.08 -42.72 -31.88
C ALA A 944 36.21 -43.56 -32.49
N HIS A 945 36.06 -44.90 -32.48
CA HIS A 945 37.01 -45.81 -33.10
C HIS A 945 37.09 -45.58 -34.62
N ARG A 946 35.95 -45.42 -35.31
CA ARG A 946 35.89 -45.13 -36.75
C ARG A 946 36.59 -43.81 -37.11
N LEU A 947 36.32 -42.76 -36.35
CA LEU A 947 36.81 -41.40 -36.56
C LEU A 947 38.31 -41.23 -36.25
N LEU A 948 38.85 -42.01 -35.31
CA LEU A 948 40.27 -42.00 -34.99
C LEU A 948 41.11 -42.66 -36.09
N ARG A 949 42.25 -42.06 -36.44
CA ARG A 949 43.28 -42.73 -37.26
C ARG A 949 43.86 -43.94 -36.52
N PRO A 950 44.45 -44.93 -37.21
CA PRO A 950 45.21 -45.99 -36.56
C PRO A 950 46.28 -45.41 -35.61
N GLY A 951 46.33 -45.92 -34.37
CA GLY A 951 47.20 -45.36 -33.31
C GLY A 951 46.74 -44.03 -32.71
N GLY A 952 45.56 -43.53 -33.06
CA GLY A 952 44.96 -42.34 -32.46
C GLY A 952 44.56 -42.55 -30.99
N VAL A 953 44.37 -41.43 -30.29
CA VAL A 953 44.16 -41.40 -28.83
C VAL A 953 42.73 -41.03 -28.48
N LEU A 954 42.10 -41.81 -27.60
CA LEU A 954 40.82 -41.51 -26.97
C LEU A 954 41.06 -41.09 -25.52
N PHE A 955 40.61 -39.91 -25.14
CA PHE A 955 40.57 -39.44 -23.75
C PHE A 955 39.14 -39.50 -23.23
N LEU A 956 38.96 -40.16 -22.07
CA LEU A 956 37.69 -40.26 -21.38
C LEU A 956 37.81 -39.70 -19.96
N SER A 957 36.77 -38.99 -19.50
CA SER A 957 36.58 -38.65 -18.10
C SER A 957 35.13 -38.91 -17.70
N MET A 958 34.91 -39.60 -16.58
CA MET A 958 33.56 -39.91 -16.06
C MET A 958 33.62 -40.39 -14.60
N PRO A 959 32.50 -40.37 -13.85
CA PRO A 959 32.45 -40.90 -12.49
C PRO A 959 32.91 -42.36 -12.37
N ASN A 960 33.65 -42.67 -11.30
CA ASN A 960 34.07 -44.03 -11.00
C ASN A 960 33.36 -44.55 -9.75
N MET A 961 32.44 -45.51 -9.92
CA MET A 961 31.69 -46.10 -8.80
C MET A 961 32.57 -46.82 -7.77
N GLU A 962 33.81 -47.20 -8.13
CA GLU A 962 34.70 -47.92 -7.23
C GLU A 962 35.50 -47.01 -6.30
N ASN A 963 35.49 -45.70 -6.53
CA ASN A 963 36.22 -44.71 -5.74
C ASN A 963 35.60 -44.56 -4.32
N MET A 964 36.44 -44.17 -3.35
CA MET A 964 36.03 -44.07 -1.94
C MET A 964 35.00 -42.95 -1.69
N VAL A 965 35.11 -41.82 -2.37
CA VAL A 965 34.17 -40.69 -2.26
C VAL A 965 32.77 -41.13 -2.73
N TRP A 966 32.68 -41.82 -3.87
CA TRP A 966 31.43 -42.39 -4.37
C TRP A 966 30.80 -43.36 -3.37
N LYS A 967 31.60 -44.30 -2.85
CA LYS A 967 31.17 -45.27 -1.85
C LYS A 967 30.67 -44.61 -0.57
N LEU A 968 31.36 -43.58 -0.06
CA LEU A 968 30.95 -42.83 1.13
C LEU A 968 29.66 -42.04 0.90
N LEU A 969 29.54 -41.33 -0.22
CA LEU A 969 28.32 -40.59 -0.55
C LEU A 969 27.13 -41.54 -0.70
N HIS A 970 27.34 -42.69 -1.34
CA HIS A 970 26.30 -43.71 -1.53
C HIS A 970 25.88 -44.33 -0.19
N ALA A 971 26.84 -44.73 0.65
CA ALA A 971 26.57 -45.29 1.98
C ALA A 971 25.78 -44.32 2.87
N ASN A 972 25.98 -43.01 2.72
CA ASN A 972 25.27 -41.97 3.45
C ASN A 972 23.95 -41.53 2.79
N LYS A 973 23.53 -42.14 1.66
CA LYS A 973 22.32 -41.79 0.92
C LYS A 973 22.25 -40.32 0.47
N VAL A 974 23.40 -39.70 0.21
CA VAL A 974 23.52 -38.29 -0.21
C VAL A 974 24.33 -38.14 -1.50
N ASN A 975 24.48 -39.22 -2.27
CA ASN A 975 25.22 -39.20 -3.52
C ASN A 975 24.40 -38.46 -4.60
N PRO A 976 24.83 -37.25 -5.02
CA PRO A 976 24.05 -36.40 -5.91
C PRO A 976 24.02 -36.94 -7.35
N TYR A 977 25.02 -37.75 -7.74
CA TYR A 977 25.17 -38.30 -9.08
C TYR A 977 24.06 -39.30 -9.44
N TRP A 978 23.34 -39.85 -8.46
CA TRP A 978 22.16 -40.67 -8.73
C TRP A 978 21.00 -39.85 -9.30
N GLY A 979 20.93 -38.54 -9.03
CA GLY A 979 19.87 -37.64 -9.47
C GLY A 979 20.23 -36.79 -10.69
N GLU A 980 21.36 -37.05 -11.35
CA GLU A 980 21.77 -36.33 -12.57
C GLU A 980 20.92 -36.80 -13.76
N ILE A 981 20.16 -35.88 -14.34
CA ILE A 981 19.08 -36.20 -15.30
C ILE A 981 19.66 -36.62 -16.67
N GLU A 982 20.75 -35.99 -17.08
CA GLU A 982 21.56 -36.28 -18.26
C GLU A 982 22.30 -37.62 -18.18
N HIS A 983 22.40 -38.22 -16.99
CA HIS A 983 23.17 -39.41 -16.70
C HIS A 983 22.39 -40.70 -17.00
N TYR A 984 22.95 -41.57 -17.85
CA TYR A 984 22.34 -42.86 -18.18
C TYR A 984 23.14 -44.05 -17.65
N HIS A 985 24.47 -43.92 -17.52
CA HIS A 985 25.36 -45.06 -17.27
C HIS A 985 26.44 -44.76 -16.24
N ASN A 986 26.51 -45.61 -15.22
CA ASN A 986 27.60 -45.57 -14.25
C ASN A 986 28.55 -46.76 -14.45
N PHE A 987 29.86 -46.46 -14.41
CA PHE A 987 30.90 -47.44 -14.68
C PHE A 987 31.80 -47.70 -13.47
N SER A 988 32.16 -48.97 -13.28
CA SER A 988 33.39 -49.34 -12.57
C SER A 988 34.57 -49.23 -13.53
N ARG A 989 35.77 -49.02 -12.99
CA ARG A 989 37.00 -49.01 -13.82
C ARG A 989 37.14 -50.32 -14.60
N LYS A 990 36.90 -51.45 -13.92
CA LYS A 990 36.97 -52.78 -14.53
C LYS A 990 36.00 -52.92 -15.71
N ARG A 991 34.77 -52.42 -15.59
CA ARG A 991 33.78 -52.52 -16.68
C ARG A 991 34.15 -51.61 -17.85
N LEU A 992 34.59 -50.37 -17.60
CA LEU A 992 35.03 -49.46 -18.66
C LEU A 992 36.19 -50.05 -19.46
N TYR A 993 37.18 -50.65 -18.78
CA TYR A 993 38.34 -51.24 -19.47
C TYR A 993 37.95 -52.41 -20.38
N ALA A 994 37.05 -53.28 -19.90
CA ALA A 994 36.52 -54.37 -20.73
C ALA A 994 35.76 -53.81 -21.95
N LEU A 995 34.95 -52.76 -21.75
CA LEU A 995 34.19 -52.12 -22.83
C LEU A 995 35.11 -51.50 -23.89
N LEU A 996 36.20 -50.84 -23.48
CA LEU A 996 37.21 -50.28 -24.37
C LEU A 996 37.89 -51.36 -25.21
N GLN A 997 38.30 -52.47 -24.58
CA GLN A 997 38.90 -53.61 -25.28
C GLN A 997 37.94 -54.26 -26.28
N GLU A 998 36.66 -54.39 -25.93
CA GLU A 998 35.61 -54.87 -26.83
C GLU A 998 35.49 -54.02 -28.12
N HIS A 999 35.92 -52.74 -28.09
CA HIS A 999 35.82 -51.77 -29.19
C HIS A 999 37.18 -51.40 -29.79
N GLY A 1000 38.20 -52.25 -29.63
CA GLY A 1000 39.50 -52.06 -30.28
C GLY A 1000 40.39 -50.99 -29.64
N PHE A 1001 40.11 -50.60 -28.39
CA PHE A 1001 40.95 -49.66 -27.64
C PHE A 1001 41.79 -50.36 -26.57
N VAL A 1002 43.04 -49.95 -26.44
CA VAL A 1002 43.93 -50.35 -25.33
C VAL A 1002 44.02 -49.20 -24.34
N PRO A 1003 43.48 -49.34 -23.12
CA PRO A 1003 43.73 -48.38 -22.05
C PRO A 1003 45.23 -48.37 -21.71
N VAL A 1004 45.87 -47.22 -21.82
CA VAL A 1004 47.32 -47.06 -21.61
C VAL A 1004 47.67 -46.18 -20.42
N GLU A 1005 46.71 -45.42 -19.90
CA GLU A 1005 46.90 -44.54 -18.75
C GLU A 1005 45.60 -44.41 -17.93
N TYR A 1006 45.77 -44.25 -16.61
CA TYR A 1006 44.68 -43.99 -15.66
C TYR A 1006 45.08 -42.82 -14.76
N ASN A 1007 44.13 -41.94 -14.47
CA ASN A 1007 44.30 -40.90 -13.47
C ASN A 1007 42.99 -40.63 -12.71
N VAL A 1008 43.08 -39.92 -11.59
CA VAL A 1008 41.91 -39.32 -10.93
C VAL A 1008 41.76 -37.91 -11.47
N SER A 1009 40.54 -37.51 -11.83
CA SER A 1009 40.34 -36.19 -12.42
C SER A 1009 40.65 -35.08 -11.43
N GLU A 1010 41.44 -34.11 -11.88
CA GLU A 1010 41.66 -32.87 -11.15
C GLU A 1010 40.47 -31.91 -11.26
N ARG A 1011 39.65 -32.06 -12.33
CA ARG A 1011 38.42 -31.30 -12.52
C ARG A 1011 37.34 -31.79 -11.55
N TYR A 1012 37.15 -33.11 -11.45
CA TYR A 1012 36.18 -33.72 -10.55
C TYR A 1012 36.79 -34.91 -9.81
N ARG A 1013 37.10 -34.77 -8.51
CA ARG A 1013 37.83 -35.80 -7.73
C ARG A 1013 37.13 -37.17 -7.64
N ILE A 1014 35.86 -37.26 -8.02
CA ILE A 1014 35.10 -38.51 -8.09
C ILE A 1014 35.29 -39.24 -9.43
N CYS A 1015 35.69 -38.52 -10.48
CA CYS A 1015 35.85 -39.03 -11.82
C CYS A 1015 37.20 -39.71 -12.02
N MET A 1016 37.19 -40.76 -12.81
CA MET A 1016 38.39 -41.34 -13.40
C MET A 1016 38.67 -40.70 -14.75
N GLU A 1017 39.93 -40.63 -15.12
CA GLU A 1017 40.40 -40.25 -16.44
C GLU A 1017 41.16 -41.41 -17.05
N VAL A 1018 40.84 -41.75 -18.30
CA VAL A 1018 41.44 -42.88 -19.02
C VAL A 1018 41.93 -42.38 -20.37
N ILE A 1019 43.19 -42.67 -20.68
CA ILE A 1019 43.73 -42.52 -22.04
C ILE A 1019 43.80 -43.92 -22.65
N ALA A 1020 43.19 -44.08 -23.81
CA ALA A 1020 43.22 -45.32 -24.57
C ALA A 1020 43.71 -45.07 -26.00
N VAL A 1021 44.38 -46.07 -26.59
CA VAL A 1021 44.91 -46.00 -27.96
C VAL A 1021 44.15 -46.96 -28.85
N LYS A 1022 43.76 -46.50 -30.03
CA LYS A 1022 43.13 -47.34 -31.06
C LYS A 1022 44.12 -48.40 -31.57
N GLN A 1023 43.76 -49.67 -31.48
CA GLN A 1023 44.50 -50.75 -32.14
C GLN A 1023 44.37 -50.62 -33.66
N GLY A 1024 45.47 -50.88 -34.36
CA GLY A 1024 45.58 -50.71 -35.81
C GLY A 1024 44.72 -51.68 -36.61
#